data_AF-A0A4U7BDJ0-F1
#
_entry.id   AF-A0A4U7BDJ0-F1
#
_cell.length_a   1.000
_cell.length_b   1.000
_cell.length_c   1.000
_cell.angle_alpha   90.00
_cell.angle_beta   90.00
_cell.angle_gamma   90.00
#
_symmetry.space_group_name_H-M   'P 1'
#
loop_
_entity.id
_entity.type
_entity.pdbx_description
1 polymer ?
#
loop_
_entity_poly.entity_id
_entity_poly.type
_entity_poly.pdbx_seq_one_letter_code
_entity_poly.pdbx_strand_id
1 'polypeptide(L)'
;MQNVNIRYIDDLKNNFFVRKIASDSITLVFFVNNDEILELAVTIQSIVENFGDKEKILDIIVFSNCFPLRYWQMFLNMQNGKNNLSLRVFISHNISLKKNFLSYLNTEYKDFMYLSHNFILEEDVFSIYQKHITNTTNFAIQTKLSNLDYNINDNNLDSSWWQYAKKTPFYELCLFKFMFNLYIADKNLDISKFLLSSHDSFSYLAHFDNFYFDFEDLAQDQRREVHIVYMCDKKQSSIKKCAVSMLSVLENKNEKDFIHFYFIIDEGFKETNTACLDFLNTKHSTLTFLKVNSSDFELYKSTTQRKNMPINAYYRLAIPWLLPHLDRVIYLDYDSVVLDSLWELYNLDISQYYLGVVDDAWKYFRYKEMMHLQPESRHYNSGMLLFNAKKWRDEKIDERLKEFSLLHKDVFVLADQFLINAVLNKNIRFIHFKYNLQLSRIEIGERVEFDDLNELKIAKENPVIIHFNLGKAWQLNACLNPFFFKWWECARKLPFYTDILVNAVKDSVLEHYSFEYKVHEGAVQRIKDQLSYRLGSTLIKGVKSPMKCIILPYSLIKTIKEYQRYKKQNHAIPLPPLEVYADYEEALKVKNHLSYKIGSLILNAHKKGIIGYISLPFALIQSSKEHKNASLSKHSFVENNIRTQKEFSLKDDELFLTQRHKQIFGYIPNFKLPQTFNEKIISRMLYDRSPVYIALADKIKARIYIAATLEQEQKTFLASDVHIFSSNSPLFEPIDSLETLLFRTNECKYLPKLYGIYKNAYDIDFEQLPNSFVLKTNHDSGGVVIVENKKEFLRDVEKLTQSLKKLQWHLNRNYYDFAREWQYKDIEPRILAEELLLNNDKPADTYKIHIFDQDDMKNNFFQVTTDRFDNYQRAMLDSAWNLAPFGITYDNSKITKIPNKPQALETMLNLSLKLAKPFDYVRVDLYQNANKIYIGELTFTPGAAGERIIPNEWDKKLGDLWKFKRLIDESK
;
A
#
# COMPACT_ATOMS: atom_id res chain seq x y z
N MET A 1 46.99 -46.32 -8.49
CA MET A 1 48.13 -45.56 -9.06
C MET A 1 49.33 -46.43 -9.46
N GLN A 2 49.25 -47.77 -9.42
CA GLN A 2 50.08 -48.61 -10.28
C GLN A 2 49.13 -49.62 -10.94
N ASN A 3 49.13 -49.64 -12.28
CA ASN A 3 48.36 -50.52 -13.18
C ASN A 3 46.86 -50.24 -13.39
N VAL A 4 46.48 -48.98 -13.61
CA VAL A 4 45.32 -48.69 -14.47
C VAL A 4 45.83 -47.76 -15.57
N ASN A 5 46.00 -48.30 -16.78
CA ASN A 5 46.22 -47.49 -17.98
C ASN A 5 44.94 -46.70 -18.24
N ILE A 6 44.88 -45.47 -17.72
CA ILE A 6 43.88 -44.50 -18.16
C ILE A 6 44.32 -44.12 -19.57
N ARG A 7 43.72 -44.75 -20.59
CA ARG A 7 43.80 -44.27 -21.97
C ARG A 7 43.27 -42.83 -21.96
N TYR A 8 44.11 -41.88 -22.34
CA TYR A 8 43.67 -40.56 -22.73
C TYR A 8 42.59 -40.74 -23.80
N ILE A 9 41.36 -40.30 -23.51
CA ILE A 9 40.35 -40.08 -24.54
C ILE A 9 40.71 -38.69 -25.08
N ASP A 10 41.43 -38.67 -26.19
CA ASP A 10 42.03 -37.47 -26.81
C ASP A 10 41.02 -36.42 -27.32
N ASP A 11 39.71 -36.66 -27.20
CA ASP A 11 38.68 -35.74 -27.69
C ASP A 11 38.19 -34.71 -26.65
N LEU A 12 38.48 -34.88 -25.35
CA LEU A 12 38.12 -33.89 -24.32
C LEU A 12 39.28 -32.91 -24.07
N LYS A 13 39.40 -31.90 -24.94
CA LYS A 13 40.36 -30.80 -24.78
C LYS A 13 40.23 -30.13 -23.40
N ASN A 14 41.25 -30.32 -22.55
CA ASN A 14 41.70 -29.46 -21.44
C ASN A 14 40.91 -29.32 -20.12
N ASN A 15 39.99 -30.22 -19.73
CA ASN A 15 39.10 -29.92 -18.58
C ASN A 15 38.92 -31.03 -17.50
N PHE A 16 39.96 -31.79 -17.14
CA PHE A 16 39.87 -32.68 -15.97
C PHE A 16 41.13 -32.66 -15.10
N PHE A 17 40.94 -32.82 -13.78
CA PHE A 17 42.00 -32.92 -12.79
C PHE A 17 41.80 -34.15 -11.91
N VAL A 18 42.88 -34.87 -11.62
CA VAL A 18 42.89 -36.07 -10.77
C VAL A 18 43.71 -35.79 -9.52
N ARG A 19 43.12 -35.93 -8.33
CA ARG A 19 43.82 -35.73 -7.05
C ARG A 19 43.60 -36.92 -6.13
N LYS A 20 44.69 -37.45 -5.57
CA LYS A 20 44.65 -38.43 -4.49
C LYS A 20 44.55 -37.67 -3.16
N ILE A 21 43.45 -37.85 -2.43
CA ILE A 21 43.20 -37.12 -1.17
C ILE A 21 43.73 -37.91 0.05
N ALA A 22 43.68 -39.25 0.00
CA ALA A 22 44.24 -40.14 1.04
C ALA A 22 44.78 -41.47 0.44
N SER A 23 45.39 -42.34 1.25
CA SER A 23 45.90 -43.67 0.82
C SER A 23 44.83 -44.50 0.10
N ASP A 24 43.58 -44.36 0.53
CA ASP A 24 42.46 -45.23 0.20
C ASP A 24 41.28 -44.49 -0.45
N SER A 25 41.50 -43.25 -0.91
CA SER A 25 40.51 -42.51 -1.71
C SER A 25 41.12 -41.79 -2.93
N ILE A 26 40.39 -41.82 -4.04
CA ILE A 26 40.76 -41.14 -5.29
C ILE A 26 39.62 -40.21 -5.69
N THR A 27 39.94 -38.93 -5.93
CA THR A 27 38.95 -37.95 -6.38
C THR A 27 39.24 -37.48 -7.81
N LEU A 28 38.23 -37.57 -8.68
CA LEU A 28 38.26 -37.14 -10.07
C LEU A 28 37.36 -35.93 -10.23
N VAL A 29 37.88 -34.83 -10.79
CA VAL A 29 37.12 -33.60 -11.02
C VAL A 29 37.03 -33.31 -12.51
N PHE A 30 35.81 -33.17 -13.03
CA PHE A 30 35.52 -32.90 -14.44
C PHE A 30 34.83 -31.54 -14.59
N PHE A 31 35.25 -30.77 -15.59
CA PHE A 31 34.57 -29.56 -16.03
C PHE A 31 34.03 -29.79 -17.44
N VAL A 32 32.72 -29.70 -17.63
CA VAL A 32 32.12 -30.01 -18.94
C VAL A 32 31.09 -28.97 -19.34
N ASN A 33 30.98 -28.76 -20.66
CA ASN A 33 29.89 -27.99 -21.25
C ASN A 33 28.68 -28.90 -21.51
N ASN A 34 27.53 -28.28 -21.76
CA ASN A 34 26.24 -28.99 -21.86
C ASN A 34 26.23 -30.09 -22.93
N ASP A 35 26.97 -29.89 -24.02
CA ASP A 35 27.01 -30.81 -25.18
C ASP A 35 27.93 -32.02 -24.95
N GLU A 36 28.78 -31.98 -23.91
CA GLU A 36 29.79 -33.01 -23.58
C GLU A 36 29.30 -33.97 -22.48
N ILE A 37 28.10 -33.75 -21.93
CA ILE A 37 27.57 -34.51 -20.78
C ILE A 37 27.37 -35.99 -21.11
N LEU A 38 27.01 -36.32 -22.36
CA LEU A 38 26.81 -37.71 -22.79
C LEU A 38 28.15 -38.47 -22.84
N GLU A 39 29.19 -37.85 -23.40
CA GLU A 39 30.54 -38.42 -23.46
C GLU A 39 31.16 -38.55 -22.06
N LEU A 40 30.92 -37.57 -21.19
CA LEU A 40 31.32 -37.65 -19.80
C LEU A 40 30.64 -38.82 -19.08
N ALA A 41 29.35 -39.05 -19.32
CA ALA A 41 28.64 -40.17 -18.71
C ALA A 41 29.22 -41.53 -19.13
N VAL A 42 29.53 -41.69 -20.42
CA VAL A 42 30.20 -42.90 -20.94
C VAL A 42 31.61 -43.06 -20.34
N THR A 43 32.34 -41.96 -20.19
CA THR A 43 33.67 -41.95 -19.57
C THR A 43 33.60 -42.34 -18.10
N ILE A 44 32.68 -41.75 -17.33
CA ILE A 44 32.47 -42.08 -15.91
C ILE A 44 32.03 -43.53 -15.75
N GLN A 45 31.13 -44.02 -16.60
CA GLN A 45 30.73 -45.42 -16.60
C GLN A 45 31.93 -46.35 -16.83
N SER A 46 32.75 -46.06 -17.84
CA SER A 46 33.96 -46.85 -18.13
C SER A 46 34.96 -46.80 -16.97
N ILE A 47 35.13 -45.65 -16.32
CA ILE A 47 35.97 -45.53 -15.12
C ILE A 47 35.40 -46.40 -14.00
N VAL A 48 34.10 -46.31 -13.71
CA VAL A 48 33.42 -47.05 -12.63
C VAL A 48 33.41 -48.57 -12.88
N GLU A 49 33.33 -49.01 -14.13
CA GLU A 49 33.42 -50.42 -14.52
C GLU A 49 34.86 -50.94 -14.38
N ASN A 50 35.87 -50.15 -14.77
CA ASN A 50 37.28 -50.53 -14.69
C ASN A 50 37.91 -50.33 -13.30
N PHE A 51 37.28 -49.57 -12.41
CA PHE A 51 37.74 -49.35 -11.02
C PHE A 51 37.42 -50.52 -10.07
N GLY A 52 36.90 -51.64 -10.60
CA GLY A 52 36.28 -52.77 -9.89
C GLY A 52 36.89 -53.18 -8.54
N ASP A 53 35.99 -53.53 -7.60
CA ASP A 53 36.16 -54.15 -6.26
C ASP A 53 37.48 -53.93 -5.53
N LYS A 54 38.05 -52.73 -5.66
CA LYS A 54 39.18 -52.30 -4.82
C LYS A 54 38.59 -51.60 -3.60
N GLU A 55 39.18 -51.83 -2.42
CA GLU A 55 38.82 -51.23 -1.12
C GLU A 55 39.00 -49.69 -1.07
N LYS A 56 39.12 -49.02 -2.22
CA LYS A 56 39.37 -47.59 -2.33
C LYS A 56 38.11 -46.85 -2.74
N ILE A 57 37.83 -45.76 -2.05
CA ILE A 57 36.69 -44.88 -2.32
C ILE A 57 36.99 -44.05 -3.57
N LEU A 58 36.17 -44.20 -4.61
CA LEU A 58 36.23 -43.35 -5.80
C LEU A 58 35.20 -42.23 -5.68
N ASP A 59 35.68 -40.99 -5.77
CA ASP A 59 34.88 -39.78 -5.59
C ASP A 59 34.91 -38.97 -6.89
N ILE A 60 33.77 -38.77 -7.54
CA ILE A 60 33.70 -38.10 -8.84
C ILE A 60 32.92 -36.80 -8.68
N ILE A 61 33.55 -35.68 -9.02
CA ILE A 61 32.97 -34.34 -8.93
C ILE A 61 32.84 -33.75 -10.34
N VAL A 62 31.63 -33.39 -10.75
CA VAL A 62 31.35 -32.83 -12.08
C VAL A 62 30.88 -31.39 -11.96
N PHE A 63 31.47 -30.47 -12.71
CA PHE A 63 31.03 -29.08 -12.81
C PHE A 63 30.48 -28.79 -14.20
N SER A 64 29.18 -28.51 -14.29
CA SER A 64 28.49 -28.17 -15.54
C SER A 64 27.73 -26.84 -15.45
N ASN A 65 27.44 -26.22 -16.59
CA ASN A 65 26.63 -25.00 -16.65
C ASN A 65 25.12 -25.32 -16.59
N CYS A 66 24.69 -26.46 -17.13
CA CYS A 66 23.38 -27.05 -16.88
C CYS A 66 23.46 -28.58 -16.82
N PHE A 67 22.49 -29.25 -16.20
CA PHE A 67 22.43 -30.71 -16.18
C PHE A 67 21.02 -31.21 -16.52
N PRO A 68 20.80 -31.80 -17.69
CA PRO A 68 19.47 -32.26 -18.09
C PRO A 68 18.99 -33.42 -17.20
N LEU A 69 17.78 -33.30 -16.63
CA LEU A 69 17.16 -34.31 -15.75
C LEU A 69 17.18 -35.73 -16.35
N ARG A 70 17.07 -35.86 -17.68
CA ARG A 70 17.07 -37.17 -18.38
C ARG A 70 18.35 -37.99 -18.18
N TYR A 71 19.48 -37.34 -17.90
CA TYR A 71 20.75 -38.03 -17.66
C TYR A 71 20.98 -38.33 -16.17
N TRP A 72 20.22 -37.68 -15.28
CA TRP A 72 20.32 -37.88 -13.82
C TRP A 72 20.03 -39.32 -13.40
N GLN A 73 19.00 -39.92 -14.01
CA GLN A 73 18.64 -41.33 -13.79
C GLN A 73 19.78 -42.28 -14.16
N MET A 74 20.55 -41.95 -15.21
CA MET A 74 21.66 -42.76 -15.69
C MET A 74 22.82 -42.77 -14.69
N PHE A 75 23.14 -41.61 -14.11
CA PHE A 75 24.17 -41.47 -13.08
C PHE A 75 23.78 -42.10 -11.74
N LEU A 76 22.52 -41.97 -11.33
CA LEU A 76 21.99 -42.65 -10.14
C LEU A 76 22.07 -44.18 -10.27
N ASN A 77 21.79 -44.70 -11.48
CA ASN A 77 21.93 -46.13 -11.76
C ASN A 77 23.38 -46.62 -11.71
N MET A 78 24.36 -45.78 -12.02
CA MET A 78 25.79 -46.12 -11.91
C MET A 78 26.27 -46.20 -10.45
N GLN A 79 25.61 -45.49 -9.53
CA GLN A 79 25.92 -45.50 -8.09
C GLN A 79 25.19 -46.64 -7.35
N ASN A 80 24.04 -47.06 -7.86
CA ASN A 80 23.24 -48.13 -7.28
C ASN A 80 24.00 -49.46 -7.23
N GLY A 81 24.26 -49.95 -6.01
CA GLY A 81 24.89 -51.24 -5.75
C GLY A 81 26.42 -51.22 -5.54
N LYS A 82 27.08 -50.06 -5.58
CA LYS A 82 28.53 -49.93 -5.32
C LYS A 82 28.81 -49.01 -4.13
N ASN A 83 29.03 -49.58 -2.94
CA ASN A 83 29.26 -48.83 -1.69
C ASN A 83 30.56 -47.98 -1.68
N ASN A 84 31.51 -48.26 -2.57
CA ASN A 84 32.80 -47.58 -2.63
C ASN A 84 32.84 -46.43 -3.67
N LEU A 85 31.68 -45.99 -4.17
CA LEU A 85 31.57 -44.93 -5.18
C LEU A 85 30.71 -43.76 -4.68
N SER A 86 31.29 -42.56 -4.69
CA SER A 86 30.58 -41.30 -4.48
C SER A 86 30.62 -40.46 -5.74
N LEU A 87 29.46 -39.99 -6.20
CA LEU A 87 29.31 -39.12 -7.36
C LEU A 87 28.59 -37.83 -6.94
N ARG A 88 29.18 -36.68 -7.26
CA ARG A 88 28.69 -35.35 -6.90
C ARG A 88 28.70 -34.43 -8.12
N VAL A 89 27.58 -33.78 -8.41
CA VAL A 89 27.43 -32.89 -9.57
C VAL A 89 27.09 -31.48 -9.09
N PHE A 90 27.89 -30.51 -9.49
CA PHE A 90 27.74 -29.08 -9.18
C PHE A 90 27.38 -28.31 -10.46
N ILE A 91 26.27 -27.56 -10.42
CA ILE A 91 25.79 -26.78 -11.56
C ILE A 91 26.03 -25.29 -11.28
N SER A 92 26.87 -24.63 -12.08
CA SER A 92 27.17 -23.20 -11.93
C SER A 92 27.40 -22.53 -13.28
N HIS A 93 26.73 -21.40 -13.51
CA HIS A 93 26.82 -20.61 -14.74
C HIS A 93 28.02 -19.65 -14.76
N ASN A 94 28.81 -19.57 -13.67
CA ASN A 94 29.84 -18.55 -13.50
C ASN A 94 31.25 -19.17 -13.39
N ILE A 95 32.10 -18.89 -14.38
CA ILE A 95 33.47 -19.41 -14.50
C ILE A 95 34.39 -18.92 -13.35
N SER A 96 34.10 -17.75 -12.76
CA SER A 96 34.88 -17.19 -11.63
C SER A 96 34.70 -18.01 -10.34
N LEU A 97 33.48 -18.51 -10.08
CA LEU A 97 33.16 -19.39 -8.95
C LEU A 97 33.92 -20.73 -9.02
N LYS A 98 34.17 -21.26 -10.22
CA LYS A 98 34.96 -22.50 -10.41
C LYS A 98 36.41 -22.35 -9.92
N LYS A 99 37.02 -21.16 -10.09
CA LYS A 99 38.39 -20.86 -9.61
C LYS A 99 38.47 -20.65 -8.10
N ASN A 100 37.49 -19.95 -7.51
CA ASN A 100 37.48 -19.67 -6.07
C ASN A 100 37.16 -20.92 -5.23
N PHE A 101 36.35 -21.84 -5.74
CA PHE A 101 36.07 -23.11 -5.08
C PHE A 101 37.31 -24.02 -4.99
N LEU A 102 38.17 -24.01 -6.02
CA LEU A 102 39.46 -24.70 -6.00
C LEU A 102 40.44 -24.11 -4.98
N SER A 103 40.35 -22.79 -4.71
CA SER A 103 41.10 -22.14 -3.63
C SER A 103 40.58 -22.53 -2.25
N TYR A 104 39.27 -22.78 -2.10
CA TYR A 104 38.61 -23.12 -0.85
C TYR A 104 38.88 -24.56 -0.39
N LEU A 105 39.18 -25.47 -1.33
CA LEU A 105 39.57 -26.86 -1.07
C LEU A 105 40.90 -27.01 -0.29
N ASN A 106 41.66 -25.93 -0.09
CA ASN A 106 42.97 -26.00 0.55
C ASN A 106 42.98 -25.88 2.08
N THR A 107 41.89 -25.48 2.75
CA THR A 107 41.99 -25.07 4.16
C THR A 107 41.21 -25.87 5.20
N GLU A 108 40.07 -26.53 4.96
CA GLU A 108 39.35 -27.21 6.06
C GLU A 108 38.34 -28.28 5.56
N TYR A 109 38.83 -29.46 5.16
CA TYR A 109 37.98 -30.51 4.54
C TYR A 109 37.64 -31.71 5.45
N LYS A 110 38.22 -31.82 6.65
CA LYS A 110 38.00 -32.98 7.54
C LYS A 110 36.65 -32.92 8.28
N ASP A 111 36.24 -31.74 8.74
CA ASP A 111 34.97 -31.60 9.49
C ASP A 111 33.74 -31.67 8.59
N PHE A 112 33.90 -31.34 7.30
CA PHE A 112 32.84 -31.39 6.29
C PHE A 112 32.40 -32.83 5.93
N MET A 113 33.34 -33.81 5.99
CA MET A 113 33.07 -35.21 5.60
C MET A 113 32.25 -36.01 6.63
N TYR A 114 32.28 -35.61 7.91
CA TYR A 114 31.48 -36.28 8.96
C TYR A 114 30.00 -35.86 8.88
N LEU A 115 29.73 -34.63 8.44
CA LEU A 115 28.38 -34.06 8.32
C LEU A 115 27.63 -34.57 7.07
N SER A 116 28.33 -34.85 5.97
CA SER A 116 27.69 -35.25 4.70
C SER A 116 27.30 -36.73 4.61
N HIS A 117 27.79 -37.59 5.51
CA HIS A 117 27.47 -39.03 5.47
C HIS A 117 26.04 -39.37 5.91
N ASN A 118 25.33 -38.44 6.57
CA ASN A 118 24.05 -38.74 7.23
C ASN A 118 22.83 -37.95 6.73
N PHE A 119 22.94 -37.13 5.68
CA PHE A 119 21.79 -36.34 5.21
C PHE A 119 21.69 -36.30 3.68
N ILE A 120 20.69 -37.04 3.16
CA ILE A 120 20.08 -36.83 1.84
C ILE A 120 18.72 -36.19 2.14
N LEU A 121 18.61 -34.86 2.06
CA LEU A 121 17.32 -34.16 1.97
C LEU A 121 17.48 -32.91 1.09
N GLU A 122 16.46 -32.65 0.27
CA GLU A 122 16.41 -31.67 -0.81
C GLU A 122 16.43 -30.20 -0.32
N GLU A 123 17.26 -29.37 -0.97
CA GLU A 123 17.50 -27.92 -0.77
C GLU A 123 17.81 -27.43 0.67
N ASP A 124 19.06 -27.63 1.11
CA ASP A 124 19.59 -27.08 2.36
C ASP A 124 19.51 -25.54 2.43
N VAL A 125 19.25 -25.03 3.64
CA VAL A 125 19.32 -23.60 4.08
C VAL A 125 20.58 -22.89 3.57
N PHE A 126 21.67 -23.64 3.36
CA PHE A 126 22.92 -23.14 2.77
C PHE A 126 22.77 -22.68 1.31
N SER A 127 21.96 -23.35 0.49
CA SER A 127 21.70 -22.93 -0.90
C SER A 127 20.85 -21.66 -0.96
N ILE A 128 19.97 -21.47 0.02
CA ILE A 128 19.17 -20.26 0.23
C ILE A 128 20.09 -19.11 0.66
N TYR A 129 21.02 -19.36 1.59
CA TYR A 129 22.04 -18.42 2.04
C TYR A 129 23.00 -18.00 0.89
N GLN A 130 23.46 -18.94 0.05
CA GLN A 130 24.30 -18.61 -1.11
C GLN A 130 23.54 -17.84 -2.22
N LYS A 131 22.26 -18.16 -2.47
CA LYS A 131 21.41 -17.38 -3.40
C LYS A 131 21.13 -15.97 -2.88
N HIS A 132 21.06 -15.78 -1.56
CA HIS A 132 20.86 -14.48 -0.91
C HIS A 132 22.03 -13.51 -1.13
N ILE A 133 23.28 -14.02 -1.18
CA ILE A 133 24.47 -13.22 -1.55
C ILE A 133 24.39 -12.72 -3.02
N THR A 134 23.49 -13.27 -3.85
CA THR A 134 23.44 -13.03 -5.30
C THR A 134 22.16 -12.37 -5.84
N ASN A 135 21.51 -11.46 -5.08
CA ASN A 135 20.33 -10.66 -5.50
C ASN A 135 19.00 -11.43 -5.68
N THR A 136 18.41 -11.93 -4.58
CA THR A 136 16.97 -12.27 -4.57
C THR A 136 16.24 -11.63 -3.39
N THR A 137 15.02 -11.14 -3.62
CA THR A 137 14.14 -10.50 -2.63
C THR A 137 13.64 -11.49 -1.57
N ASN A 138 13.33 -10.96 -0.37
CA ASN A 138 12.97 -11.72 0.84
C ASN A 138 11.76 -12.66 0.65
N PHE A 139 10.82 -12.30 -0.24
CA PHE A 139 9.63 -13.11 -0.55
C PHE A 139 9.99 -14.50 -1.10
N ALA A 140 11.07 -14.60 -1.89
CA ALA A 140 11.56 -15.88 -2.42
C ALA A 140 12.20 -16.77 -1.34
N ILE A 141 12.70 -16.17 -0.25
CA ILE A 141 13.32 -16.89 0.88
C ILE A 141 12.25 -17.47 1.80
N GLN A 142 11.23 -16.68 2.18
CA GLN A 142 10.09 -17.19 2.95
C GLN A 142 9.33 -18.30 2.21
N THR A 143 9.15 -18.17 0.89
CA THR A 143 8.46 -19.18 0.05
C THR A 143 9.28 -20.46 -0.16
N LYS A 144 10.60 -20.41 0.01
CA LYS A 144 11.47 -21.60 -0.05
C LYS A 144 11.61 -22.28 1.30
N LEU A 145 11.77 -21.50 2.37
CA LEU A 145 11.75 -22.02 3.73
C LEU A 145 10.40 -22.67 4.09
N SER A 146 9.30 -22.25 3.47
CA SER A 146 7.99 -22.91 3.62
C SER A 146 7.91 -24.31 3.00
N ASN A 147 8.85 -24.67 2.11
CA ASN A 147 8.91 -25.98 1.47
C ASN A 147 9.94 -26.92 2.11
N LEU A 148 10.62 -26.49 3.18
CA LEU A 148 11.45 -27.39 3.97
C LEU A 148 10.55 -28.36 4.72
N ASP A 149 10.61 -29.64 4.35
CA ASP A 149 9.97 -30.73 5.10
C ASP A 149 10.69 -30.88 6.44
N TYR A 150 10.21 -30.17 7.45
CA TYR A 150 10.65 -30.35 8.83
C TYR A 150 10.13 -31.71 9.32
N ASN A 151 11.03 -32.64 9.62
CA ASN A 151 10.66 -33.88 10.27
C ASN A 151 10.22 -33.55 11.70
N ILE A 152 8.90 -33.41 11.92
CA ILE A 152 8.23 -33.07 13.19
C ILE A 152 8.62 -34.02 14.35
N ASN A 153 9.31 -35.12 14.05
CA ASN A 153 9.77 -36.08 15.04
C ASN A 153 11.08 -35.67 15.77
N ASP A 154 11.80 -34.64 15.33
CA ASP A 154 13.02 -34.16 16.00
C ASP A 154 12.74 -32.88 16.82
N ASN A 155 12.14 -33.06 17.99
CA ASN A 155 11.82 -31.98 18.94
C ASN A 155 13.05 -31.47 19.71
N ASN A 156 14.26 -31.90 19.36
CA ASN A 156 15.48 -31.59 20.09
C ASN A 156 16.23 -30.39 19.47
N LEU A 157 16.21 -29.24 20.16
CA LEU A 157 16.94 -28.02 19.78
C LEU A 157 18.48 -28.15 19.88
N ASP A 158 18.98 -29.30 20.36
CA ASP A 158 20.40 -29.63 20.42
C ASP A 158 20.88 -30.56 19.30
N SER A 159 20.01 -30.86 18.32
CA SER A 159 20.43 -31.60 17.13
C SER A 159 21.51 -30.86 16.32
N SER A 160 22.29 -31.61 15.53
CA SER A 160 23.36 -31.03 14.70
C SER A 160 22.86 -29.96 13.72
N TRP A 161 21.61 -30.09 13.25
CA TRP A 161 20.95 -29.10 12.39
C TRP A 161 20.72 -27.78 13.12
N TRP A 162 20.23 -27.80 14.37
CA TRP A 162 20.03 -26.58 15.15
C TRP A 162 21.36 -25.92 15.54
N GLN A 163 22.39 -26.71 15.83
CA GLN A 163 23.75 -26.18 16.05
C GLN A 163 24.30 -25.46 14.80
N TYR A 164 23.95 -25.94 13.61
CA TYR A 164 24.25 -25.25 12.36
C TYR A 164 23.38 -24.00 12.15
N ALA A 165 22.06 -24.11 12.33
CA ALA A 165 21.10 -23.01 12.17
C ALA A 165 21.46 -21.80 13.06
N LYS A 166 21.93 -22.04 14.30
CA LYS A 166 22.43 -21.01 15.23
C LYS A 166 23.56 -20.16 14.65
N LYS A 167 24.36 -20.71 13.72
CA LYS A 167 25.47 -20.00 13.07
C LYS A 167 25.03 -19.21 11.83
N THR A 168 23.74 -19.24 11.47
CA THR A 168 23.22 -18.53 10.29
C THR A 168 22.62 -17.17 10.64
N PRO A 169 22.56 -16.22 9.69
CA PRO A 169 21.83 -14.96 9.88
C PRO A 169 20.29 -15.13 9.96
N PHE A 170 19.77 -16.31 9.68
CA PHE A 170 18.32 -16.59 9.60
C PHE A 170 17.79 -17.43 10.76
N TYR A 171 18.61 -17.65 11.80
CA TYR A 171 18.29 -18.49 12.95
C TYR A 171 16.89 -18.19 13.54
N GLU A 172 16.59 -16.92 13.78
CA GLU A 172 15.36 -16.50 14.44
C GLU A 172 14.13 -16.76 13.56
N LEU A 173 14.27 -16.60 12.24
CA LEU A 173 13.21 -16.92 11.29
C LEU A 173 12.96 -18.44 11.24
N CYS A 174 14.03 -19.25 11.23
CA CYS A 174 13.92 -20.71 11.31
C CYS A 174 13.24 -21.15 12.61
N LEU A 175 13.62 -20.54 13.74
CA LEU A 175 13.03 -20.82 15.04
C LEU A 175 11.55 -20.45 15.09
N PHE A 176 11.17 -19.28 14.55
CA PHE A 176 9.78 -18.89 14.42
C PHE A 176 8.97 -19.92 13.63
N LYS A 177 9.47 -20.37 12.47
CA LYS A 177 8.74 -21.34 11.64
C LYS A 177 8.58 -22.70 12.32
N PHE A 178 9.62 -23.16 13.00
CA PHE A 178 9.57 -24.38 13.80
C PHE A 178 8.52 -24.26 14.93
N MET A 179 8.58 -23.19 15.71
CA MET A 179 7.62 -22.96 16.79
C MET A 179 6.19 -22.80 16.29
N PHE A 180 6.00 -22.18 15.13
CA PHE A 180 4.69 -22.08 14.49
C PHE A 180 4.12 -23.46 14.15
N ASN A 181 4.92 -24.33 13.54
CA ASN A 181 4.50 -25.70 13.20
C ASN A 181 4.19 -26.53 14.46
N LEU A 182 5.02 -26.42 15.51
CA LEU A 182 4.75 -27.08 16.80
C LEU A 182 3.46 -26.58 17.45
N TYR A 183 3.21 -25.26 17.43
CA TYR A 183 2.01 -24.67 17.99
C TYR A 183 0.74 -25.07 17.22
N ILE A 184 0.84 -25.28 15.90
CA ILE A 184 -0.27 -25.86 15.11
C ILE A 184 -0.55 -27.30 15.55
N ALA A 185 0.50 -28.10 15.81
CA ALA A 185 0.37 -29.49 16.23
C ALA A 185 -0.18 -29.64 17.65
N ASP A 186 0.24 -28.78 18.58
CA ASP A 186 -0.25 -28.71 19.95
C ASP A 186 -0.61 -27.26 20.34
N LYS A 187 -1.91 -26.96 20.32
CA LYS A 187 -2.43 -25.62 20.63
C LYS A 187 -2.32 -25.24 22.12
N ASN A 188 -2.06 -26.22 23.00
CA ASN A 188 -1.84 -25.97 24.42
C ASN A 188 -0.36 -25.71 24.72
N LEU A 189 0.51 -25.75 23.71
CA LEU A 189 1.94 -25.46 23.85
C LEU A 189 2.15 -24.04 24.38
N ASP A 190 2.72 -23.95 25.57
CA ASP A 190 3.26 -22.69 26.09
C ASP A 190 4.61 -22.43 25.43
N ILE A 191 4.58 -21.63 24.36
CA ILE A 191 5.76 -21.24 23.57
C ILE A 191 6.85 -20.63 24.46
N SER A 192 6.47 -19.78 25.42
CA SER A 192 7.43 -19.14 26.33
C SER A 192 8.11 -20.19 27.19
N LYS A 193 7.33 -21.09 27.80
CA LYS A 193 7.88 -22.15 28.66
C LYS A 193 8.75 -23.13 27.88
N PHE A 194 8.37 -23.49 26.66
CA PHE A 194 9.17 -24.36 25.79
C PHE A 194 10.54 -23.73 25.50
N LEU A 195 10.56 -22.49 25.01
CA LEU A 195 11.83 -21.81 24.71
C LEU A 195 12.67 -21.57 25.97
N LEU A 196 12.05 -21.20 27.10
CA LEU A 196 12.77 -21.04 28.37
C LEU A 196 13.29 -22.36 28.93
N SER A 197 12.65 -23.49 28.65
CA SER A 197 13.18 -24.81 29.06
C SER A 197 14.39 -25.24 28.22
N SER A 198 14.58 -24.63 27.06
CA SER A 198 15.73 -24.83 26.17
C SER A 198 16.75 -23.69 26.32
N HIS A 199 16.80 -23.04 27.49
CA HIS A 199 17.63 -21.84 27.71
C HIS A 199 19.12 -22.08 27.40
N ASP A 200 19.65 -23.25 27.73
CA ASP A 200 21.04 -23.65 27.44
C ASP A 200 21.34 -23.63 25.93
N SER A 201 20.33 -23.85 25.09
CA SER A 201 20.48 -23.78 23.64
C SER A 201 20.65 -22.34 23.11
N PHE A 202 20.26 -21.32 23.89
CA PHE A 202 20.33 -19.89 23.51
C PHE A 202 21.46 -19.11 24.21
N SER A 203 21.91 -19.56 25.39
CA SER A 203 23.00 -18.92 26.14
C SER A 203 24.31 -18.88 25.34
N TYR A 204 24.56 -19.89 24.49
CA TYR A 204 25.71 -19.94 23.57
C TYR A 204 25.78 -18.74 22.60
N LEU A 205 24.64 -18.18 22.20
CA LEU A 205 24.60 -17.00 21.32
C LEU A 205 24.88 -15.69 22.08
N ALA A 206 24.69 -15.69 23.39
CA ALA A 206 24.87 -14.55 24.28
C ALA A 206 26.25 -14.53 24.97
N HIS A 207 27.08 -15.58 24.80
CA HIS A 207 28.44 -15.64 25.32
C HIS A 207 29.38 -14.72 24.52
N PHE A 208 29.32 -13.43 24.82
CA PHE A 208 30.45 -12.54 24.67
C PHE A 208 30.78 -11.98 26.05
N ASP A 209 31.82 -12.55 26.66
CA ASP A 209 32.44 -12.01 27.86
C ASP A 209 32.90 -10.58 27.59
N ASN A 210 32.45 -9.65 28.45
CA ASN A 210 32.84 -8.25 28.59
C ASN A 210 33.17 -7.49 27.29
N PHE A 211 32.27 -6.61 26.86
CA PHE A 211 32.52 -5.53 25.90
C PHE A 211 33.60 -4.56 26.40
N TYR A 212 34.87 -4.99 26.39
CA TYR A 212 36.02 -4.09 26.46
C TYR A 212 36.33 -3.66 25.04
N PHE A 213 35.86 -2.46 24.68
CA PHE A 213 36.44 -1.72 23.58
C PHE A 213 37.87 -1.34 24.00
N ASP A 214 38.87 -2.15 23.64
CA ASP A 214 40.29 -1.91 23.89
C ASP A 214 40.81 -0.81 22.95
N PHE A 215 40.38 0.43 23.20
CA PHE A 215 40.98 1.63 22.61
C PHE A 215 41.82 2.35 23.66
N GLU A 216 43.02 2.77 23.26
CA GLU A 216 43.88 3.64 24.06
C GLU A 216 43.13 4.95 24.43
N ASP A 217 43.39 5.47 25.62
CA ASP A 217 42.79 6.72 26.07
C ASP A 217 43.29 7.90 25.22
N LEU A 218 42.50 8.28 24.23
CA LEU A 218 42.70 9.53 23.49
C LEU A 218 42.48 10.71 24.44
N ALA A 219 43.37 11.71 24.36
CA ALA A 219 43.25 12.96 25.10
C ALA A 219 41.92 13.66 24.76
N GLN A 220 41.32 14.35 25.74
CA GLN A 220 39.95 14.88 25.68
C GLN A 220 39.73 15.86 24.52
N ASP A 221 40.78 16.56 24.12
CA ASP A 221 40.90 17.50 23.00
C ASP A 221 40.95 16.85 21.60
N GLN A 222 41.11 15.53 21.51
CA GLN A 222 41.09 14.78 20.25
C GLN A 222 39.78 14.00 20.01
N ARG A 223 38.86 14.00 20.99
CA ARG A 223 37.60 13.26 20.91
C ARG A 223 36.53 14.03 20.14
N ARG A 224 35.74 13.30 19.36
CA ARG A 224 34.61 13.82 18.57
C ARG A 224 33.31 13.48 19.27
N GLU A 225 32.59 14.48 19.75
CA GLU A 225 31.34 14.25 20.49
C GLU A 225 30.14 14.13 19.54
N VAL A 226 29.37 13.04 19.67
CA VAL A 226 28.16 12.80 18.90
C VAL A 226 26.97 12.64 19.84
N HIS A 227 25.96 13.49 19.70
CA HIS A 227 24.79 13.51 20.57
C HIS A 227 23.58 12.90 19.84
N ILE A 228 22.98 11.87 20.46
CA ILE A 228 21.91 11.08 19.85
C ILE A 228 20.75 10.91 20.84
N VAL A 229 19.55 11.23 20.40
CA VAL A 229 18.31 11.11 21.18
C VAL A 229 17.50 9.92 20.70
N TYR A 230 17.02 9.12 21.65
CA TYR A 230 16.11 8.01 21.46
C TYR A 230 14.84 8.18 22.30
N MET A 231 13.77 7.52 21.85
CA MET A 231 12.56 7.27 22.64
C MET A 231 11.94 5.93 22.24
N CYS A 232 11.15 5.34 23.12
CA CYS A 232 10.27 4.22 22.78
C CYS A 232 9.03 4.18 23.69
N ASP A 233 8.20 3.15 23.54
CA ASP A 233 7.12 2.85 24.50
C ASP A 233 7.72 2.42 25.85
N LYS A 234 7.06 2.76 26.96
CA LYS A 234 7.40 2.37 28.34
C LYS A 234 7.43 0.86 28.62
N LYS A 235 6.93 0.04 27.69
CA LYS A 235 7.04 -1.43 27.75
C LYS A 235 8.51 -1.86 27.82
N GLN A 236 8.83 -2.75 28.77
CA GLN A 236 10.18 -3.27 28.95
C GLN A 236 10.73 -3.96 27.67
N SER A 237 9.87 -4.62 26.90
CA SER A 237 10.28 -5.22 25.61
C SER A 237 10.69 -4.17 24.57
N SER A 238 10.07 -2.99 24.56
CA SER A 238 10.45 -1.89 23.66
C SER A 238 11.79 -1.27 24.05
N ILE A 239 12.05 -1.11 25.34
CA ILE A 239 13.34 -0.58 25.85
C ILE A 239 14.47 -1.54 25.49
N LYS A 240 14.28 -2.86 25.68
CA LYS A 240 15.24 -3.88 25.24
C LYS A 240 15.51 -3.84 23.73
N LYS A 241 14.47 -3.57 22.92
CA LYS A 241 14.62 -3.39 21.46
C LYS A 241 15.37 -2.10 21.12
N CYS A 242 15.17 -1.02 21.88
CA CYS A 242 15.90 0.23 21.73
C CYS A 242 17.39 0.06 22.02
N ALA A 243 17.74 -0.77 23.01
CA ALA A 243 19.12 -1.11 23.32
C ALA A 243 19.87 -1.70 22.11
N VAL A 244 19.18 -2.41 21.21
CA VAL A 244 19.77 -2.94 19.97
C VAL A 244 20.22 -1.81 19.05
N SER A 245 19.38 -0.80 18.84
CA SER A 245 19.75 0.37 18.02
C SER A 245 20.92 1.13 18.65
N MET A 246 20.88 1.37 19.96
CA MET A 246 21.94 2.07 20.69
C MET A 246 23.27 1.29 20.67
N LEU A 247 23.22 -0.04 20.84
CA LEU A 247 24.40 -0.90 20.70
C LEU A 247 24.96 -0.82 19.28
N SER A 248 24.12 -0.86 18.25
CA SER A 248 24.59 -0.77 16.86
C SER A 248 25.35 0.53 16.56
N VAL A 249 25.01 1.63 17.22
CA VAL A 249 25.82 2.87 17.16
C VAL A 249 27.20 2.66 17.77
N LEU A 250 27.29 2.04 18.95
CA LEU A 250 28.57 1.79 19.62
C LEU A 250 29.47 0.82 18.85
N GLU A 251 28.89 -0.17 18.19
CA GLU A 251 29.66 -1.15 17.41
C GLU A 251 30.23 -0.58 16.11
N ASN A 252 29.59 0.46 15.55
CA ASN A 252 29.95 1.02 14.25
C ASN A 252 30.50 2.45 14.34
N LYS A 253 30.76 2.97 15.55
CA LYS A 253 31.39 4.28 15.75
C LYS A 253 32.87 4.22 15.36
N ASN A 254 33.46 5.38 15.05
CA ASN A 254 34.90 5.48 14.96
C ASN A 254 35.54 5.49 16.36
N GLU A 255 36.82 5.12 16.46
CA GLU A 255 37.57 5.15 17.72
C GLU A 255 37.60 6.54 18.36
N LYS A 256 37.65 7.59 17.53
CA LYS A 256 37.63 9.00 17.97
C LYS A 256 36.27 9.48 18.47
N ASP A 257 35.20 8.75 18.17
CA ASP A 257 33.84 9.17 18.49
C ASP A 257 33.51 8.81 19.95
N PHE A 258 33.04 9.81 20.69
CA PHE A 258 32.42 9.65 22.00
C PHE A 258 30.92 9.90 21.87
N ILE A 259 30.10 8.92 22.31
CA ILE A 259 28.67 8.94 22.05
C ILE A 259 27.88 9.36 23.31
N HIS A 260 27.15 10.46 23.20
CA HIS A 260 26.19 10.88 24.22
C HIS A 260 24.79 10.43 23.81
N PHE A 261 24.30 9.39 24.48
CA PHE A 261 22.91 8.96 24.36
C PHE A 261 22.02 9.75 25.30
N TYR A 262 20.90 10.20 24.77
CA TYR A 262 19.81 10.79 25.52
C TYR A 262 18.55 9.97 25.31
N PHE A 263 17.88 9.58 26.39
CA PHE A 263 16.69 8.75 26.31
C PHE A 263 15.52 9.48 26.97
N ILE A 264 14.48 9.79 26.19
CA ILE A 264 13.31 10.51 26.71
C ILE A 264 12.39 9.55 27.47
N ILE A 265 12.07 9.91 28.72
CA ILE A 265 11.14 9.17 29.60
C ILE A 265 10.02 10.08 30.09
N ASP A 266 8.84 9.49 30.27
CA ASP A 266 7.69 10.12 30.92
C ASP A 266 7.39 9.50 32.29
N GLU A 267 6.34 9.97 32.95
CA GLU A 267 5.89 9.48 34.26
C GLU A 267 5.47 7.99 34.28
N GLY A 268 5.32 7.36 33.11
CA GLY A 268 4.98 5.95 32.97
C GLY A 268 6.17 4.99 33.03
N PHE A 269 7.41 5.50 32.99
CA PHE A 269 8.62 4.67 33.10
C PHE A 269 8.91 4.30 34.56
N LYS A 270 9.21 3.02 34.79
CA LYS A 270 9.71 2.52 36.07
C LYS A 270 11.23 2.36 36.00
N GLU A 271 11.92 2.63 37.10
CA GLU A 271 13.39 2.51 37.20
C GLU A 271 13.89 1.10 36.85
N THR A 272 13.15 0.06 37.25
CA THR A 272 13.43 -1.34 36.87
C THR A 272 13.40 -1.61 35.37
N ASN A 273 12.68 -0.78 34.60
CA ASN A 273 12.57 -0.95 33.15
C ASN A 273 13.78 -0.36 32.41
N THR A 274 14.43 0.67 32.97
CA THR A 274 15.55 1.39 32.34
C THR A 274 16.92 0.84 32.73
N ALA A 275 17.03 0.12 33.85
CA ALA A 275 18.29 -0.50 34.30
C ALA A 275 18.94 -1.42 33.26
N CYS A 276 18.17 -2.01 32.34
CA CYS A 276 18.75 -2.81 31.25
C CYS A 276 19.56 -2.00 30.22
N LEU A 277 19.55 -0.66 30.30
CA LEU A 277 20.35 0.23 29.46
C LEU A 277 21.67 0.66 30.12
N ASP A 278 21.90 0.30 31.39
CA ASP A 278 23.07 0.79 32.15
C ASP A 278 24.41 0.40 31.52
N PHE A 279 24.44 -0.72 30.76
CA PHE A 279 25.62 -1.16 30.01
C PHE A 279 26.07 -0.17 28.92
N LEU A 280 25.22 0.79 28.54
CA LEU A 280 25.57 1.85 27.58
C LEU A 280 26.45 2.93 28.19
N ASN A 281 26.58 2.99 29.53
CA ASN A 281 27.57 3.84 30.18
C ASN A 281 28.93 3.15 30.14
N THR A 282 29.83 3.66 29.31
CA THR A 282 31.16 3.09 29.09
C THR A 282 32.21 4.20 29.09
N LYS A 283 33.50 3.85 28.97
CA LYS A 283 34.56 4.86 28.75
C LYS A 283 34.44 5.63 27.43
N HIS A 284 33.53 5.23 26.54
CA HIS A 284 33.31 5.87 25.22
C HIS A 284 31.88 6.36 25.00
N SER A 285 31.00 6.22 26.01
CA SER A 285 29.61 6.62 25.88
C SER A 285 28.96 6.94 27.21
N THR A 286 27.96 7.81 27.17
CA THR A 286 27.13 8.15 28.32
C THR A 286 25.66 8.00 27.96
N LEU A 287 24.84 7.62 28.92
CA LEU A 287 23.38 7.59 28.80
C LEU A 287 22.76 8.56 29.81
N THR A 288 22.00 9.51 29.30
CA THR A 288 21.26 10.50 30.11
C THR A 288 19.76 10.35 29.87
N PHE A 289 18.99 10.23 30.95
CA PHE A 289 17.53 10.20 30.86
C PHE A 289 16.95 11.62 30.89
N LEU A 290 16.16 11.96 29.87
CA LEU A 290 15.47 13.24 29.74
C LEU A 290 14.00 13.08 30.14
N LYS A 291 13.57 13.78 31.19
CA LYS A 291 12.20 13.68 31.69
C LYS A 291 11.26 14.63 30.97
N VAL A 292 10.09 14.14 30.58
CA VAL A 292 8.97 14.92 30.05
C VAL A 292 7.68 14.59 30.80
N ASN A 293 6.68 15.47 30.71
CA ASN A 293 5.32 15.18 31.18
C ASN A 293 4.44 14.87 29.96
N SER A 294 3.78 13.71 29.94
CA SER A 294 2.97 13.31 28.78
C SER A 294 1.85 14.31 28.44
N SER A 295 1.31 14.98 29.46
CA SER A 295 0.22 15.95 29.30
C SER A 295 0.60 17.19 28.48
N ASP A 296 1.88 17.56 28.43
CA ASP A 296 2.38 18.69 27.64
C ASP A 296 2.24 18.46 26.13
N PHE A 297 2.07 17.21 25.70
CA PHE A 297 2.00 16.82 24.30
C PHE A 297 0.58 16.48 23.83
N GLU A 298 -0.42 16.50 24.72
CA GLU A 298 -1.81 16.17 24.36
C GLU A 298 -2.38 17.15 23.34
N LEU A 299 -1.91 18.41 23.36
CA LEU A 299 -2.22 19.38 22.32
C LEU A 299 -1.77 18.89 20.94
N TYR A 300 -0.53 18.41 20.80
CA TYR A 300 -0.03 17.91 19.53
C TYR A 300 -0.77 16.66 19.09
N LYS A 301 -1.04 15.74 20.03
CA LYS A 301 -1.82 14.52 19.76
C LYS A 301 -3.24 14.83 19.30
N SER A 302 -3.85 15.92 19.74
CA SER A 302 -5.19 16.33 19.28
C SER A 302 -5.26 16.67 17.78
N THR A 303 -4.13 16.72 17.07
CA THR A 303 -4.11 16.97 15.62
C THR A 303 -4.35 15.72 14.77
N THR A 304 -4.30 14.51 15.35
CA THR A 304 -4.34 13.25 14.59
C THR A 304 -5.72 12.58 14.60
N GLN A 305 -6.17 12.11 13.44
CA GLN A 305 -7.35 11.25 13.29
C GLN A 305 -7.10 9.81 13.74
N ARG A 306 -5.84 9.44 13.96
CA ARG A 306 -5.47 8.10 14.45
C ARG A 306 -5.73 8.02 15.96
N LYS A 307 -6.92 7.53 16.31
CA LYS A 307 -7.35 7.33 17.72
C LYS A 307 -6.34 6.55 18.58
N ASN A 308 -5.54 5.67 17.98
CA ASN A 308 -4.58 4.81 18.69
C ASN A 308 -3.12 5.30 18.61
N MET A 309 -2.86 6.52 18.13
CA MET A 309 -1.49 7.05 18.08
C MET A 309 -0.95 7.27 19.50
N PRO A 310 0.21 6.69 19.87
CA PRO A 310 0.75 6.88 21.20
C PRO A 310 1.31 8.30 21.38
N ILE A 311 1.13 8.85 22.58
CA ILE A 311 1.52 10.23 22.93
C ILE A 311 3.04 10.46 22.82
N ASN A 312 3.83 9.42 23.09
CA ASN A 312 5.28 9.49 23.08
C ASN A 312 5.86 9.85 21.71
N ALA A 313 5.18 9.55 20.59
CA ALA A 313 5.63 9.94 19.26
C ALA A 313 5.94 11.45 19.12
N TYR A 314 5.24 12.28 19.91
CA TYR A 314 5.39 13.74 19.91
C TYR A 314 6.54 14.25 20.79
N TYR A 315 7.16 13.42 21.63
CA TYR A 315 8.21 13.86 22.56
C TYR A 315 9.45 14.42 21.84
N ARG A 316 9.69 14.01 20.59
CA ARG A 316 10.79 14.52 19.74
C ARG A 316 10.69 16.02 19.48
N LEU A 317 9.49 16.57 19.55
CA LEU A 317 9.26 18.01 19.38
C LEU A 317 9.91 18.84 20.49
N ALA A 318 10.14 18.27 21.67
CA ALA A 318 10.74 18.98 22.80
C ALA A 318 12.27 18.93 22.82
N ILE A 319 12.92 18.15 21.93
CA ILE A 319 14.37 17.92 21.94
C ILE A 319 15.20 19.21 22.06
N PRO A 320 14.93 20.29 21.29
CA PRO A 320 15.71 21.52 21.40
C PRO A 320 15.68 22.18 22.78
N TRP A 321 14.60 22.00 23.55
CA TRP A 321 14.42 22.58 24.88
C TRP A 321 14.88 21.63 26.01
N LEU A 322 14.87 20.32 25.76
CA LEU A 322 15.45 19.34 26.69
C LEU A 322 16.98 19.41 26.72
N LEU A 323 17.60 19.88 25.64
CA LEU A 323 19.05 20.00 25.48
C LEU A 323 19.46 21.44 25.11
N PRO A 324 19.24 22.42 26.01
CA PRO A 324 19.41 23.84 25.69
C PRO A 324 20.87 24.25 25.44
N HIS A 325 21.83 23.45 25.92
CA HIS A 325 23.27 23.65 25.74
C HIS A 325 23.80 23.12 24.40
N LEU A 326 23.01 22.34 23.65
CA LEU A 326 23.40 21.80 22.36
C LEU A 326 22.80 22.61 21.22
N ASP A 327 23.62 22.91 20.22
CA ASP A 327 23.17 23.57 19.00
C ASP A 327 22.61 22.59 17.96
N ARG A 328 23.04 21.32 18.02
CA ARG A 328 22.61 20.25 17.13
C ARG A 328 22.53 18.92 17.86
N VAL A 329 21.70 18.01 17.34
CA VAL A 329 21.53 16.65 17.89
C VAL A 329 20.89 15.74 16.85
N ILE A 330 21.29 14.47 16.82
CA ILE A 330 20.64 13.45 15.98
C ILE A 330 19.49 12.83 16.79
N TYR A 331 18.34 12.62 16.16
CA TYR A 331 17.26 11.80 16.67
C TYR A 331 17.13 10.54 15.82
N LEU A 332 16.94 9.39 16.46
CA LEU A 332 16.67 8.11 15.81
C LEU A 332 15.47 7.41 16.45
N ASP A 333 14.57 6.88 15.61
CA ASP A 333 13.59 5.89 16.05
C ASP A 333 14.31 4.58 16.41
N TYR A 334 13.81 3.92 17.46
CA TYR A 334 14.45 2.75 18.05
C TYR A 334 14.36 1.47 17.19
N ASP A 335 13.53 1.50 16.13
CA ASP A 335 13.38 0.46 15.12
C ASP A 335 14.34 0.69 13.93
N SER A 336 15.55 1.10 14.25
CA SER A 336 16.66 1.28 13.30
C SER A 336 17.91 0.50 13.73
N VAL A 337 18.78 0.20 12.78
CA VAL A 337 20.13 -0.32 13.04
C VAL A 337 21.15 0.54 12.29
N VAL A 338 22.23 0.91 12.99
CA VAL A 338 23.33 1.71 12.47
C VAL A 338 24.47 0.78 12.06
N LEU A 339 25.02 1.00 10.87
CA LEU A 339 26.02 0.14 10.23
C LEU A 339 27.34 0.87 9.94
N ASP A 340 27.42 2.18 10.18
CA ASP A 340 28.63 2.98 10.00
C ASP A 340 28.60 4.22 10.93
N SER A 341 29.73 4.91 11.06
CA SER A 341 29.89 6.07 11.94
C SER A 341 28.90 7.19 11.57
N LEU A 342 28.28 7.77 12.59
CA LEU A 342 27.36 8.90 12.45
C LEU A 342 28.06 10.26 12.45
N TRP A 343 29.39 10.31 12.53
CA TRP A 343 30.14 11.57 12.58
C TRP A 343 29.86 12.48 11.38
N GLU A 344 29.87 11.91 10.16
CA GLU A 344 29.58 12.70 8.96
C GLU A 344 28.18 13.31 9.00
N LEU A 345 27.18 12.52 9.41
CA LEU A 345 25.81 12.97 9.58
C LEU A 345 25.73 14.10 10.62
N TYR A 346 26.34 13.90 11.79
CA TYR A 346 26.35 14.89 12.88
C TYR A 346 27.01 16.21 12.46
N ASN A 347 28.06 16.13 11.64
CA ASN A 347 28.85 17.29 11.21
C ASN A 347 28.34 17.96 9.91
N LEU A 348 27.22 17.50 9.33
CA LEU A 348 26.63 18.15 8.16
C LEU A 348 26.31 19.62 8.45
N ASP A 349 26.51 20.49 7.45
CA ASP A 349 26.11 21.88 7.55
C ASP A 349 24.59 22.03 7.40
N ILE A 350 23.96 22.31 8.54
CA ILE A 350 22.53 22.62 8.66
C ILE A 350 22.28 24.02 9.21
N SER A 351 23.29 24.91 9.19
CA SER A 351 23.21 26.25 9.81
C SER A 351 22.01 27.07 9.34
N GLN A 352 21.66 26.99 8.05
CA GLN A 352 20.52 27.68 7.44
C GLN A 352 19.20 26.91 7.56
N TYR A 353 19.24 25.65 7.98
CA TYR A 353 18.11 24.73 7.93
C TYR A 353 17.60 24.38 9.34
N TYR A 354 16.32 24.11 9.49
CA TYR A 354 15.75 23.65 10.76
C TYR A 354 16.14 22.20 11.06
N LEU A 355 16.23 21.38 10.01
CA LEU A 355 16.48 19.94 10.11
C LEU A 355 17.31 19.46 8.91
N GLY A 356 18.14 18.44 9.14
CA GLY A 356 18.62 17.50 8.12
C GLY A 356 17.75 16.23 8.13
N VAL A 357 17.21 15.85 6.98
CA VAL A 357 16.18 14.80 6.86
C VAL A 357 16.35 14.00 5.58
N VAL A 358 15.84 12.77 5.56
CA VAL A 358 15.79 11.93 4.36
C VAL A 358 14.37 11.87 3.83
N ASP A 359 14.24 11.88 2.51
CA ASP A 359 12.95 11.81 1.82
C ASP A 359 12.17 10.55 2.25
N ASP A 360 10.86 10.67 2.41
CA ASP A 360 10.02 9.51 2.69
C ASP A 360 9.82 8.75 1.37
N ALA A 361 10.00 7.43 1.39
CA ALA A 361 9.83 6.57 0.21
C ALA A 361 8.42 6.72 -0.41
N TRP A 362 7.44 7.22 0.35
CA TRP A 362 6.07 7.38 -0.10
C TRP A 362 5.78 8.72 -0.80
N LYS A 363 5.59 8.73 -2.13
CA LYS A 363 5.06 9.92 -2.84
C LYS A 363 3.55 10.11 -2.69
N TYR A 364 3.28 10.89 -1.65
CA TYR A 364 2.20 11.79 -1.25
C TYR A 364 1.26 12.49 -2.27
N PHE A 365 0.99 12.00 -3.49
CA PHE A 365 0.11 12.74 -4.44
C PHE A 365 -1.26 13.13 -3.83
N ARG A 366 -1.87 12.22 -3.06
CA ARG A 366 -3.18 12.42 -2.43
C ARG A 366 -3.18 13.39 -1.24
N TYR A 367 -2.04 13.56 -0.58
CA TYR A 367 -1.92 14.40 0.61
C TYR A 367 -1.46 15.83 0.27
N LYS A 368 -0.68 16.03 -0.81
CA LYS A 368 -0.40 17.39 -1.31
C LYS A 368 -1.71 18.15 -1.58
N GLU A 369 -2.71 17.47 -2.17
CA GLU A 369 -4.05 18.02 -2.39
C GLU A 369 -4.81 18.32 -1.08
N MET A 370 -4.64 17.51 -0.03
CA MET A 370 -5.28 17.72 1.28
C MET A 370 -4.63 18.84 2.12
N MET A 371 -3.39 19.24 1.79
CA MET A 371 -2.56 20.05 2.69
C MET A 371 -2.37 21.50 2.28
N HIS A 372 -2.82 21.92 1.09
CA HIS A 372 -2.48 23.24 0.52
C HIS A 372 -0.96 23.55 0.58
N LEU A 373 -0.09 22.53 0.68
CA LEU A 373 1.36 22.69 0.65
C LEU A 373 1.77 23.10 -0.77
N GLN A 374 2.78 23.96 -0.88
CA GLN A 374 3.28 24.40 -2.17
C GLN A 374 3.74 23.18 -3.00
N PRO A 375 3.55 23.16 -4.33
CA PRO A 375 3.89 22.02 -5.19
C PRO A 375 5.31 21.45 -4.99
N GLU A 376 6.26 22.30 -4.60
CA GLU A 376 7.67 22.01 -4.40
C GLU A 376 7.99 21.40 -3.02
N SER A 377 7.00 21.35 -2.11
CA SER A 377 7.19 20.79 -0.77
C SER A 377 7.41 19.27 -0.86
N ARG A 378 8.57 18.81 -0.39
CA ARG A 378 8.93 17.39 -0.25
C ARG A 378 8.59 16.91 1.17
N HIS A 379 8.14 15.67 1.29
CA HIS A 379 7.71 15.09 2.56
C HIS A 379 8.76 14.09 3.04
N TYR A 380 9.28 14.31 4.25
CA TYR A 380 10.36 13.50 4.82
C TYR A 380 9.89 12.64 5.98
N ASN A 381 10.60 11.52 6.17
CA ASN A 381 10.38 10.62 7.28
C ASN A 381 10.88 11.24 8.60
N SER A 382 10.14 11.09 9.70
CA SER A 382 10.53 11.65 11.01
C SER A 382 11.37 10.70 11.88
N GLY A 383 11.68 9.48 11.41
CA GLY A 383 12.41 8.48 12.19
C GLY A 383 13.93 8.64 12.22
N MET A 384 14.48 9.54 11.40
CA MET A 384 15.83 10.07 11.57
C MET A 384 15.80 11.56 11.28
N LEU A 385 16.22 12.36 12.26
CA LEU A 385 16.26 13.82 12.15
C LEU A 385 17.59 14.35 12.69
N LEU A 386 18.29 15.17 11.93
CA LEU A 386 19.40 15.99 12.43
C LEU A 386 18.84 17.37 12.80
N PHE A 387 18.70 17.65 14.11
CA PHE A 387 18.14 18.90 14.60
C PHE A 387 19.15 20.05 14.53
N ASN A 388 18.71 21.21 14.04
CA ASN A 388 19.29 22.50 14.39
C ASN A 388 18.60 23.03 15.64
N ALA A 389 18.98 22.49 16.80
CA ALA A 389 18.36 22.79 18.08
C ALA A 389 18.46 24.29 18.42
N LYS A 390 19.59 24.94 18.10
CA LYS A 390 19.75 26.37 18.31
C LYS A 390 18.73 27.19 17.52
N LYS A 391 18.61 26.93 16.21
CA LYS A 391 17.68 27.66 15.34
C LYS A 391 16.23 27.46 15.76
N TRP A 392 15.87 26.27 16.24
CA TRP A 392 14.52 26.02 16.77
C TRP A 392 14.21 26.88 17.99
N ARG A 393 15.17 27.04 18.90
CA ARG A 393 15.03 27.92 20.07
C ARG A 393 15.00 29.40 19.66
N ASP A 394 15.95 29.84 18.82
CA ASP A 394 16.06 31.23 18.37
C ASP A 394 14.77 31.71 17.66
N GLU A 395 14.16 30.84 16.85
CA GLU A 395 12.95 31.16 16.08
C GLU A 395 11.66 30.63 16.72
N LYS A 396 11.73 30.18 17.98
CA LYS A 396 10.57 29.79 18.80
C LYS A 396 9.62 28.81 18.08
N ILE A 397 10.19 27.73 17.56
CA ILE A 397 9.44 26.74 16.77
C ILE A 397 8.32 26.07 17.59
N ASP A 398 8.44 25.97 18.91
CA ASP A 398 7.39 25.43 19.76
C ASP A 398 6.11 26.27 19.74
N GLU A 399 6.22 27.61 19.71
CA GLU A 399 5.07 28.50 19.59
C GLU A 399 4.32 28.24 18.29
N ARG A 400 5.06 28.09 17.17
CA ARG A 400 4.50 27.74 15.85
C ARG A 400 3.83 26.36 15.84
N LEU A 401 4.44 25.36 16.47
CA LEU A 401 3.86 24.02 16.59
C LEU A 401 2.56 24.05 17.40
N LYS A 402 2.54 24.74 18.55
CA LYS A 402 1.35 24.89 19.41
C LYS A 402 0.22 25.64 18.70
N GLU A 403 0.54 26.78 18.08
CA GLU A 403 -0.43 27.55 17.29
C GLU A 403 -1.04 26.70 16.17
N PHE A 404 -0.19 26.01 15.40
CA PHE A 404 -0.65 25.15 14.33
C PHE A 404 -1.53 24.00 14.84
N SER A 405 -1.17 23.36 15.96
CA SER A 405 -1.97 22.29 16.56
C SER A 405 -3.32 22.77 17.11
N LEU A 406 -3.39 23.98 17.67
CA LEU A 406 -4.65 24.57 18.11
C LEU A 406 -5.62 24.82 16.96
N LEU A 407 -5.08 25.20 15.80
CA LEU A 407 -5.87 25.51 14.59
C LEU A 407 -6.33 24.26 13.81
N HIS A 408 -5.62 23.13 13.95
CA HIS A 408 -5.80 21.93 13.10
C HIS A 408 -6.08 20.65 13.90
N LYS A 409 -7.04 20.70 14.81
CA LYS A 409 -7.50 19.51 15.56
C LYS A 409 -8.16 18.48 14.64
N ASP A 410 -7.82 17.20 14.84
CA ASP A 410 -8.35 16.04 14.11
C ASP A 410 -8.17 16.09 12.58
N VAL A 411 -7.09 16.70 12.09
CA VAL A 411 -6.87 16.88 10.64
C VAL A 411 -5.98 15.78 10.03
N PHE A 412 -5.01 15.23 10.79
CA PHE A 412 -3.88 14.51 10.18
C PHE A 412 -3.88 13.01 10.39
N VAL A 413 -3.36 12.27 9.40
CA VAL A 413 -3.25 10.81 9.46
C VAL A 413 -1.86 10.36 9.94
N LEU A 414 -0.79 11.12 9.70
CA LEU A 414 0.59 10.73 10.05
C LEU A 414 1.14 11.35 11.35
N ALA A 415 0.28 11.86 12.24
CA ALA A 415 0.65 12.32 13.59
C ALA A 415 1.84 13.30 13.63
N ASP A 416 2.88 13.03 14.43
CA ASP A 416 4.05 13.87 14.65
C ASP A 416 4.80 14.16 13.34
N GLN A 417 5.00 13.15 12.49
CA GLN A 417 5.67 13.30 11.20
C GLN A 417 4.95 14.34 10.35
N PHE A 418 3.62 14.27 10.34
CA PHE A 418 2.81 15.24 9.62
C PHE A 418 2.97 16.65 10.20
N LEU A 419 2.84 16.78 11.51
CA LEU A 419 2.90 18.07 12.20
C LEU A 419 4.25 18.78 11.94
N ILE A 420 5.35 18.04 12.02
CA ILE A 420 6.70 18.54 11.74
C ILE A 420 6.82 19.00 10.29
N ASN A 421 6.40 18.16 9.33
CA ASN A 421 6.46 18.49 7.90
C ASN A 421 5.59 19.70 7.56
N ALA A 422 4.40 19.85 8.17
CA ALA A 422 3.49 20.95 7.91
C ALA A 422 4.02 22.29 8.43
N VAL A 423 4.60 22.30 9.64
CA VAL A 423 5.07 23.53 10.30
C VAL A 423 6.44 23.99 9.78
N LEU A 424 7.31 23.08 9.38
CA LEU A 424 8.70 23.35 9.00
C LEU A 424 8.99 23.23 7.50
N ASN A 425 7.97 23.12 6.65
CA ASN A 425 8.07 22.86 5.19
C ASN A 425 9.10 23.67 4.37
N LYS A 426 9.69 24.74 4.93
CA LYS A 426 10.75 25.56 4.34
C LYS A 426 12.02 25.47 5.16
N ASN A 427 13.18 25.66 4.51
CA ASN A 427 14.49 25.59 5.16
C ASN A 427 14.76 24.20 5.77
N ILE A 428 14.52 23.16 4.98
CA ILE A 428 14.86 21.77 5.29
C ILE A 428 16.01 21.31 4.40
N ARG A 429 17.00 20.63 4.99
CA ARG A 429 18.11 20.02 4.27
C ARG A 429 17.78 18.56 4.00
N PHE A 430 17.52 18.22 2.73
CA PHE A 430 17.44 16.82 2.31
C PHE A 430 18.85 16.23 2.25
N ILE A 431 19.04 15.07 2.86
CA ILE A 431 20.31 14.35 2.96
C ILE A 431 20.18 12.94 2.38
N HIS A 432 21.31 12.28 2.19
CA HIS A 432 21.40 11.05 1.41
C HIS A 432 20.59 9.88 2.00
N PHE A 433 19.93 9.07 1.17
CA PHE A 433 19.10 7.91 1.58
C PHE A 433 19.82 6.92 2.49
N LYS A 434 21.15 6.82 2.38
CA LYS A 434 21.99 5.96 3.24
C LYS A 434 21.82 6.23 4.74
N TYR A 435 21.44 7.45 5.12
CA TYR A 435 21.24 7.87 6.51
C TYR A 435 19.82 7.57 7.04
N ASN A 436 18.90 7.05 6.24
CA ASN A 436 17.59 6.56 6.69
C ASN A 436 16.96 5.66 5.62
N LEU A 437 17.56 4.49 5.42
CA LEU A 437 17.17 3.58 4.34
C LEU A 437 15.88 2.82 4.70
N GLN A 438 14.82 3.08 3.95
CA GLN A 438 13.47 2.58 4.18
C GLN A 438 13.01 1.63 3.06
N LEU A 439 13.27 0.32 3.21
CA LEU A 439 13.02 -0.66 2.13
C LEU A 439 11.70 -1.42 2.22
N SER A 440 11.09 -1.50 3.40
CA SER A 440 9.97 -2.40 3.66
C SER A 440 8.77 -2.22 2.72
N ARG A 441 8.53 -0.99 2.25
CA ARG A 441 7.43 -0.68 1.31
C ARG A 441 7.71 -1.13 -0.13
N ILE A 442 8.97 -1.09 -0.55
CA ILE A 442 9.39 -1.57 -1.87
C ILE A 442 9.11 -3.08 -1.97
N GLU A 443 9.38 -3.82 -0.89
CA GLU A 443 9.26 -5.28 -0.86
C GLU A 443 7.80 -5.78 -0.89
N ILE A 444 6.82 -4.97 -0.51
CA ILE A 444 5.37 -5.29 -0.67
C ILE A 444 4.82 -4.90 -2.05
N GLY A 445 5.66 -4.43 -2.97
CA GLY A 445 5.25 -4.01 -4.31
C GLY A 445 4.47 -2.70 -4.33
N GLU A 446 4.54 -1.87 -3.28
CA GLU A 446 3.99 -0.51 -3.35
C GLU A 446 4.78 0.29 -4.39
N ARG A 447 4.08 1.14 -5.16
CA ARG A 447 4.73 2.04 -6.11
C ARG A 447 5.46 3.13 -5.33
N VAL A 448 6.79 3.04 -5.32
CA VAL A 448 7.70 3.96 -4.62
C VAL A 448 8.35 4.86 -5.66
N GLU A 449 8.23 6.17 -5.52
CA GLU A 449 8.80 7.14 -6.45
C GLU A 449 9.84 7.99 -5.71
N PHE A 450 11.11 7.63 -5.86
CA PHE A 450 12.20 8.45 -5.35
C PHE A 450 12.59 9.51 -6.37
N ASP A 451 13.03 10.66 -5.90
CA ASP A 451 13.56 11.72 -6.78
C ASP A 451 14.89 11.30 -7.45
N ASP A 452 15.68 10.47 -6.76
CA ASP A 452 16.94 9.93 -7.29
C ASP A 452 17.05 8.41 -7.05
N LEU A 453 16.75 7.63 -8.08
CA LEU A 453 16.85 6.17 -8.06
C LEU A 453 18.30 5.67 -8.02
N ASN A 454 19.27 6.46 -8.50
CA ASN A 454 20.69 6.09 -8.44
C ASN A 454 21.21 6.24 -7.01
N GLU A 455 20.82 7.31 -6.33
CA GLU A 455 21.12 7.53 -4.91
C GLU A 455 20.59 6.38 -4.04
N LEU A 456 19.35 5.94 -4.29
CA LEU A 456 18.78 4.77 -3.60
C LEU A 456 19.59 3.49 -3.86
N LYS A 457 20.04 3.27 -5.10
CA LYS A 457 20.86 2.10 -5.45
C LYS A 457 22.17 2.10 -4.66
N ILE A 458 22.85 3.25 -4.61
CA ILE A 458 24.08 3.43 -3.82
C ILE A 458 23.80 3.20 -2.32
N ALA A 459 22.69 3.73 -1.81
CA ALA A 459 22.29 3.55 -0.42
C ALA A 459 21.98 2.10 -0.05
N LYS A 460 21.47 1.28 -0.99
CA LYS A 460 21.27 -0.17 -0.80
C LYS A 460 22.58 -0.94 -0.73
N GLU A 461 23.59 -0.50 -1.48
CA GLU A 461 24.92 -1.12 -1.48
C GLU A 461 25.71 -0.75 -0.22
N ASN A 462 25.58 0.51 0.25
CA ASN A 462 26.30 1.03 1.42
C ASN A 462 25.36 1.81 2.38
N PRO A 463 24.47 1.13 3.11
CA PRO A 463 23.61 1.76 4.11
C PRO A 463 24.39 2.18 5.36
N VAL A 464 24.09 3.36 5.91
CA VAL A 464 24.60 3.82 7.22
C VAL A 464 23.56 3.58 8.31
N ILE A 465 22.29 3.90 8.03
CA ILE A 465 21.16 3.64 8.94
C ILE A 465 20.08 2.91 8.16
N ILE A 466 19.66 1.76 8.66
CA ILE A 466 18.52 1.00 8.15
C ILE A 466 17.35 1.20 9.09
N HIS A 467 16.22 1.62 8.54
CA HIS A 467 15.02 1.92 9.31
C HIS A 467 13.89 0.95 8.95
N PHE A 468 13.40 0.22 9.95
CA PHE A 468 12.31 -0.75 9.81
C PHE A 468 10.94 -0.07 9.99
N ASN A 469 10.65 0.93 9.15
CA ASN A 469 9.44 1.77 9.27
C ASN A 469 8.12 1.00 9.11
N LEU A 470 8.11 -0.10 8.33
CA LEU A 470 6.97 -1.02 8.15
C LEU A 470 7.46 -2.47 8.32
N GLY A 471 6.81 -3.27 9.17
CA GLY A 471 7.28 -4.62 9.50
C GLY A 471 8.63 -4.58 10.24
N LYS A 472 8.60 -4.61 11.57
CA LYS A 472 9.80 -4.48 12.42
C LYS A 472 10.66 -5.73 12.34
N ALA A 473 11.98 -5.61 12.54
CA ALA A 473 12.90 -6.75 12.46
C ALA A 473 12.55 -7.92 13.40
N TRP A 474 11.91 -7.63 14.54
CA TRP A 474 11.42 -8.62 15.51
C TRP A 474 10.00 -9.17 15.21
N GLN A 475 9.32 -8.69 14.17
CA GLN A 475 8.05 -9.24 13.69
C GLN A 475 8.35 -10.28 12.61
N LEU A 476 8.74 -11.49 13.02
CA LEU A 476 9.28 -12.53 12.13
C LEU A 476 8.26 -13.03 11.09
N ASN A 477 6.97 -12.83 11.36
CA ASN A 477 5.85 -13.09 10.46
C ASN A 477 5.57 -11.97 9.44
N ALA A 478 6.06 -10.75 9.66
CA ALA A 478 5.67 -9.56 8.90
C ALA A 478 6.84 -8.67 8.44
N CYS A 479 8.08 -8.98 8.83
CA CYS A 479 9.25 -8.23 8.42
C CYS A 479 9.67 -8.59 6.99
N LEU A 480 9.59 -7.61 6.10
CA LEU A 480 9.94 -7.79 4.69
C LEU A 480 11.26 -7.12 4.32
N ASN A 481 11.82 -6.28 5.19
CA ASN A 481 13.10 -5.61 4.96
C ASN A 481 14.24 -6.65 4.80
N PRO A 482 15.02 -6.62 3.70
CA PRO A 482 16.07 -7.60 3.43
C PRO A 482 17.21 -7.58 4.46
N PHE A 483 17.36 -6.50 5.22
CA PHE A 483 18.41 -6.34 6.21
C PHE A 483 17.97 -6.65 7.65
N PHE A 484 16.83 -7.31 7.86
CA PHE A 484 16.33 -7.63 9.21
C PHE A 484 17.33 -8.41 10.07
N PHE A 485 18.16 -9.25 9.44
CA PHE A 485 19.18 -10.06 10.12
C PHE A 485 20.27 -9.19 10.77
N LYS A 486 20.54 -7.98 10.26
CA LYS A 486 21.51 -7.05 10.87
C LYS A 486 21.04 -6.56 12.24
N TRP A 487 19.74 -6.42 12.43
CA TRP A 487 19.18 -6.10 13.74
C TRP A 487 19.36 -7.27 14.71
N TRP A 488 19.13 -8.51 14.26
CA TRP A 488 19.33 -9.71 15.09
C TRP A 488 20.80 -10.01 15.40
N GLU A 489 21.71 -9.74 14.46
CA GLU A 489 23.16 -9.82 14.68
C GLU A 489 23.60 -8.95 15.87
N CYS A 490 23.06 -7.75 15.97
CA CYS A 490 23.31 -6.86 17.11
C CYS A 490 22.56 -7.34 18.38
N ALA A 491 21.29 -7.76 18.26
CA ALA A 491 20.49 -8.21 19.39
C ALA A 491 21.09 -9.42 20.13
N ARG A 492 21.74 -10.34 19.41
CA ARG A 492 22.41 -11.54 19.99
C ARG A 492 23.48 -11.20 21.02
N LYS A 493 24.08 -10.02 20.92
CA LYS A 493 25.17 -9.58 21.80
C LYS A 493 24.68 -8.96 23.10
N LEU A 494 23.37 -8.76 23.26
CA LEU A 494 22.80 -8.18 24.48
C LEU A 494 22.60 -9.25 25.56
N PRO A 495 22.81 -8.91 26.84
CA PRO A 495 22.65 -9.86 27.95
C PRO A 495 21.23 -10.38 28.14
N PHE A 496 20.23 -9.71 27.54
CA PHE A 496 18.82 -10.08 27.54
C PHE A 496 18.32 -10.50 26.15
N TYR A 497 19.22 -10.98 25.28
CA TYR A 497 18.87 -11.52 23.96
C TYR A 497 17.74 -12.55 24.03
N THR A 498 17.83 -13.50 24.96
CA THR A 498 16.82 -14.56 25.15
C THR A 498 15.43 -13.97 25.35
N ASP A 499 15.30 -12.89 26.13
CA ASP A 499 14.01 -12.22 26.34
C ASP A 499 13.47 -11.58 25.06
N ILE A 500 14.35 -10.98 24.25
CA ILE A 500 13.97 -10.40 22.95
C ILE A 500 13.47 -11.51 22.02
N LEU A 501 14.22 -12.61 21.93
CA LEU A 501 13.92 -13.74 21.06
C LEU A 501 12.60 -14.41 21.42
N VAL A 502 12.43 -14.78 22.70
CA VAL A 502 11.23 -15.47 23.18
C VAL A 502 9.98 -14.63 22.90
N ASN A 503 10.02 -13.32 23.20
CA ASN A 503 8.89 -12.44 22.93
C ASN A 503 8.62 -12.29 21.43
N ALA A 504 9.67 -12.09 20.62
CA ALA A 504 9.52 -11.96 19.17
C ALA A 504 8.90 -13.21 18.53
N VAL A 505 9.39 -14.40 18.87
CA VAL A 505 8.88 -15.68 18.35
C VAL A 505 7.44 -15.89 18.81
N LYS A 506 7.16 -15.75 20.11
CA LYS A 506 5.80 -15.91 20.66
C LYS A 506 4.81 -14.97 19.99
N ASP A 507 5.10 -13.68 19.96
CA ASP A 507 4.19 -12.68 19.39
C ASP A 507 3.97 -12.97 17.90
N SER A 508 5.03 -13.29 17.15
CA SER A 508 4.94 -13.63 15.74
C SER A 508 4.11 -14.89 15.49
N VAL A 509 4.27 -15.96 16.30
CA VAL A 509 3.49 -17.21 16.17
C VAL A 509 2.01 -16.95 16.44
N LEU A 510 1.69 -16.27 17.53
CA LEU A 510 0.29 -16.01 17.93
C LEU A 510 -0.42 -15.09 16.92
N GLU A 511 0.28 -14.05 16.43
CA GLU A 511 -0.25 -13.16 15.39
C GLU A 511 -0.41 -13.88 14.05
N HIS A 512 0.60 -14.65 13.61
CA HIS A 512 0.56 -15.41 12.36
C HIS A 512 -0.53 -16.47 12.37
N TYR A 513 -0.70 -17.19 13.49
CA TYR A 513 -1.81 -18.12 13.70
C TYR A 513 -3.16 -17.40 13.61
N SER A 514 -3.31 -16.29 14.34
CA SER A 514 -4.55 -15.50 14.30
C SER A 514 -4.84 -14.95 12.89
N PHE A 515 -3.81 -14.64 12.11
CA PHE A 515 -3.91 -14.13 10.74
C PHE A 515 -4.23 -15.24 9.74
N GLU A 516 -3.47 -16.35 9.67
CA GLU A 516 -3.77 -17.48 8.78
C GLU A 516 -5.18 -18.04 9.02
N TYR A 517 -5.62 -18.10 10.28
CA TYR A 517 -6.97 -18.55 10.62
C TYR A 517 -8.05 -17.46 10.47
N LYS A 518 -7.69 -16.17 10.38
CA LYS A 518 -8.57 -15.11 9.84
C LYS A 518 -8.62 -15.12 8.31
N VAL A 519 -7.54 -15.55 7.66
CA VAL A 519 -7.39 -15.69 6.21
C VAL A 519 -8.07 -16.97 5.71
N HIS A 520 -8.32 -17.95 6.58
CA HIS A 520 -9.29 -19.00 6.35
C HIS A 520 -10.75 -18.48 6.42
N GLU A 521 -11.19 -18.01 5.25
CA GLU A 521 -12.56 -17.86 4.75
C GLU A 521 -13.61 -17.22 5.70
N GLY A 522 -13.94 -15.95 5.42
CA GLY A 522 -15.14 -15.32 5.95
C GLY A 522 -16.40 -16.18 5.74
N ALA A 523 -17.43 -15.98 6.57
CA ALA A 523 -18.70 -16.70 6.51
C ALA A 523 -19.31 -16.70 5.09
N VAL A 524 -19.07 -15.66 4.29
CA VAL A 524 -19.48 -15.58 2.87
C VAL A 524 -18.86 -16.71 2.06
N GLN A 525 -17.56 -16.90 2.17
CA GLN A 525 -16.83 -17.90 1.40
C GLN A 525 -17.19 -19.30 1.89
N ARG A 526 -17.28 -19.51 3.22
CA ARG A 526 -17.80 -20.75 3.83
C ARG A 526 -19.18 -21.17 3.31
N ILE A 527 -20.05 -20.20 2.99
CA ILE A 527 -21.38 -20.46 2.42
C ILE A 527 -21.31 -20.74 0.91
N LYS A 528 -20.42 -20.05 0.18
CA LYS A 528 -20.19 -20.29 -1.25
C LYS A 528 -19.55 -21.65 -1.53
N ASP A 529 -18.78 -22.16 -0.58
CA ASP A 529 -18.12 -23.46 -0.71
C ASP A 529 -19.01 -24.65 -0.38
N GLN A 530 -20.21 -24.40 0.16
CA GLN A 530 -21.22 -25.43 0.34
C GLN A 530 -21.70 -25.98 -1.01
N LEU A 531 -21.99 -27.28 -1.03
CA LEU A 531 -22.46 -27.98 -2.22
C LEU A 531 -23.72 -27.35 -2.82
N SER A 532 -24.62 -26.82 -1.98
CA SER A 532 -25.82 -26.09 -2.41
C SER A 532 -25.46 -24.89 -3.30
N TYR A 533 -24.60 -23.99 -2.83
CA TYR A 533 -24.22 -22.82 -3.62
C TYR A 533 -23.51 -23.20 -4.92
N ARG A 534 -22.55 -24.15 -4.85
CA ARG A 534 -21.78 -24.63 -6.01
C ARG A 534 -22.70 -25.22 -7.09
N LEU A 535 -23.63 -26.09 -6.71
CA LEU A 535 -24.58 -26.71 -7.65
C LEU A 535 -25.50 -25.68 -8.32
N GLY A 536 -26.09 -24.77 -7.55
CA GLY A 536 -27.00 -23.78 -8.14
C GLY A 536 -26.27 -22.72 -8.97
N SER A 537 -25.03 -22.36 -8.62
CA SER A 537 -24.17 -21.51 -9.46
C SER A 537 -23.84 -22.19 -10.79
N THR A 538 -23.45 -23.47 -10.78
CA THR A 538 -23.19 -24.26 -11.99
C THR A 538 -24.45 -24.36 -12.86
N LEU A 539 -25.62 -24.60 -12.26
CA LEU A 539 -26.90 -24.63 -12.97
C LEU A 539 -27.21 -23.30 -13.65
N ILE A 540 -27.17 -22.19 -12.91
CA ILE A 540 -27.48 -20.84 -13.42
C ILE A 540 -26.54 -20.44 -14.57
N LYS A 541 -25.24 -20.77 -14.47
CA LYS A 541 -24.27 -20.49 -15.53
C LYS A 541 -24.49 -21.36 -16.77
N GLY A 542 -24.96 -22.60 -16.60
CA GLY A 542 -25.23 -23.51 -17.70
C GLY A 542 -26.48 -23.15 -18.50
N VAL A 543 -27.55 -22.70 -17.83
CA VAL A 543 -28.82 -22.35 -18.50
C VAL A 543 -28.78 -21.04 -19.31
N LYS A 544 -27.73 -20.22 -19.15
CA LYS A 544 -27.53 -18.98 -19.93
C LYS A 544 -27.00 -19.22 -21.35
N SER A 545 -26.68 -20.46 -21.73
CA SER A 545 -26.15 -20.79 -23.05
C SER A 545 -26.73 -22.12 -23.55
N PRO A 546 -27.36 -22.16 -24.74
CA PRO A 546 -27.95 -23.39 -25.29
C PRO A 546 -26.97 -24.56 -25.39
N MET A 547 -25.72 -24.29 -25.78
CA MET A 547 -24.65 -25.29 -25.84
C MET A 547 -24.24 -25.80 -24.45
N LYS A 548 -24.29 -24.94 -23.42
CA LYS A 548 -23.96 -25.33 -22.04
C LYS A 548 -25.08 -26.10 -21.36
N CYS A 549 -26.33 -25.99 -21.82
CA CYS A 549 -27.43 -26.84 -21.36
C CYS A 549 -27.21 -28.32 -21.69
N ILE A 550 -26.60 -28.62 -22.85
CA ILE A 550 -26.33 -30.01 -23.29
C ILE A 550 -25.30 -30.69 -22.37
N ILE A 551 -24.26 -29.96 -21.96
CA ILE A 551 -23.19 -30.47 -21.06
C ILE A 551 -23.48 -30.22 -19.56
N LEU A 552 -24.66 -29.69 -19.24
CA LEU A 552 -25.03 -29.35 -17.86
C LEU A 552 -25.07 -30.57 -16.92
N PRO A 553 -25.62 -31.75 -17.32
CA PRO A 553 -25.59 -32.93 -16.46
C PRO A 553 -24.17 -33.34 -16.06
N TYR A 554 -23.23 -33.31 -17.03
CA TYR A 554 -21.82 -33.59 -16.78
C TYR A 554 -21.19 -32.54 -15.84
N SER A 555 -21.48 -31.26 -16.06
CA SER A 555 -20.94 -30.16 -15.25
C SER A 555 -21.39 -30.22 -13.78
N LEU A 556 -22.65 -30.63 -13.54
CA LEU A 556 -23.17 -30.87 -12.20
C LEU A 556 -22.49 -32.06 -11.53
N ILE A 557 -22.33 -33.19 -12.24
CA ILE A 557 -21.61 -34.37 -11.72
C ILE A 557 -20.15 -34.02 -11.39
N LYS A 558 -19.48 -33.25 -12.25
CA LYS A 558 -18.13 -32.75 -12.02
C LYS A 558 -18.05 -31.90 -10.75
N THR A 559 -18.99 -30.97 -10.57
CA THR A 559 -19.08 -30.12 -9.38
C THR A 559 -19.25 -30.96 -8.09
N ILE A 560 -20.03 -32.03 -8.13
CA ILE A 560 -20.21 -32.96 -6.99
C ILE A 560 -18.89 -33.68 -6.67
N LYS A 561 -18.21 -34.21 -7.69
CA LYS A 561 -16.92 -34.90 -7.49
C LYS A 561 -15.84 -33.98 -6.94
N GLU A 562 -15.78 -32.74 -7.42
CA GLU A 562 -14.87 -31.70 -6.92
C GLU A 562 -15.17 -31.36 -5.45
N TYR A 563 -16.45 -31.19 -5.09
CA TYR A 563 -16.85 -30.96 -3.71
C TYR A 563 -16.52 -32.15 -2.79
N GLN A 564 -16.69 -33.38 -3.25
CA GLN A 564 -16.33 -34.57 -2.47
C GLN A 564 -14.82 -34.65 -2.20
N ARG A 565 -13.98 -34.29 -3.19
CA ARG A 565 -12.52 -34.17 -3.02
C ARG A 565 -12.17 -33.06 -2.01
N TYR A 566 -12.77 -31.89 -2.18
CA TYR A 566 -12.63 -30.76 -1.25
C TYR A 566 -13.02 -31.14 0.18
N LYS A 567 -14.15 -31.85 0.37
CA LYS A 567 -14.60 -32.31 1.69
C LYS A 567 -13.63 -33.33 2.29
N LYS A 568 -13.05 -34.24 1.49
CA LYS A 568 -12.09 -35.25 1.97
C LYS A 568 -10.77 -34.62 2.41
N GLN A 569 -10.31 -33.56 1.75
CA GLN A 569 -9.09 -32.82 2.09
C GLN A 569 -9.24 -31.93 3.33
N ASN A 570 -10.46 -31.48 3.65
CA ASN A 570 -10.73 -30.50 4.72
C ASN A 570 -11.48 -31.10 5.95
N HIS A 571 -11.50 -32.42 6.14
CA HIS A 571 -12.39 -33.10 7.11
C HIS A 571 -11.97 -33.06 8.59
N ALA A 572 -10.93 -32.32 8.97
CA ALA A 572 -10.30 -32.46 10.30
C ALA A 572 -10.45 -31.24 11.24
N ILE A 573 -11.25 -30.22 10.91
CA ILE A 573 -11.26 -28.96 11.70
C ILE A 573 -12.68 -28.60 12.16
N PRO A 574 -12.97 -28.56 13.47
CA PRO A 574 -14.19 -27.95 13.98
C PRO A 574 -14.11 -26.43 13.77
N LEU A 575 -14.93 -25.91 12.85
CA LEU A 575 -15.00 -24.48 12.56
C LEU A 575 -15.97 -23.77 13.55
N PRO A 576 -15.70 -22.53 13.97
CA PRO A 576 -16.62 -21.78 14.82
C PRO A 576 -17.98 -21.54 14.14
N PRO A 577 -19.05 -21.28 14.92
CA PRO A 577 -20.37 -20.90 14.39
C PRO A 577 -20.27 -19.74 13.40
N LEU A 578 -21.14 -19.70 12.38
CA LEU A 578 -21.06 -18.69 11.31
C LEU A 578 -21.22 -17.26 11.85
N GLU A 579 -21.96 -17.10 12.95
CA GLU A 579 -22.29 -15.86 13.66
C GLU A 579 -21.06 -15.12 14.20
N VAL A 580 -19.93 -15.84 14.35
CA VAL A 580 -18.69 -15.32 14.93
C VAL A 580 -17.82 -14.58 13.89
N TYR A 581 -18.16 -14.67 12.61
CA TYR A 581 -17.38 -14.11 11.52
C TYR A 581 -17.80 -12.67 11.22
N ALA A 582 -16.83 -11.81 10.92
CA ALA A 582 -17.05 -10.38 10.67
C ALA A 582 -17.97 -10.08 9.48
N ASP A 583 -18.08 -10.99 8.52
CA ASP A 583 -18.91 -10.93 7.31
C ASP A 583 -20.18 -11.81 7.42
N TYR A 584 -20.61 -12.17 8.63
CA TYR A 584 -21.79 -13.01 8.84
C TYR A 584 -23.06 -12.45 8.17
N GLU A 585 -23.29 -11.14 8.27
CA GLU A 585 -24.45 -10.48 7.66
C GLU A 585 -24.42 -10.56 6.12
N GLU A 586 -23.24 -10.41 5.50
CA GLU A 586 -23.02 -10.63 4.08
C GLU A 586 -23.26 -12.10 3.71
N ALA A 587 -22.87 -13.02 4.58
CA ALA A 587 -23.04 -14.45 4.39
C ALA A 587 -24.53 -14.86 4.40
N LEU A 588 -25.34 -14.26 5.28
CA LEU A 588 -26.80 -14.42 5.27
C LEU A 588 -27.41 -13.95 3.95
N LYS A 589 -26.89 -12.87 3.35
CA LYS A 589 -27.32 -12.41 2.01
C LYS A 589 -26.98 -13.46 0.93
N VAL A 590 -25.83 -14.13 1.02
CA VAL A 590 -25.44 -15.22 0.10
C VAL A 590 -26.30 -16.47 0.28
N LYS A 591 -26.67 -16.86 1.50
CA LYS A 591 -27.66 -17.94 1.75
C LYS A 591 -29.02 -17.63 1.11
N ASN A 592 -29.37 -16.35 1.02
CA ASN A 592 -30.59 -15.90 0.36
C ASN A 592 -30.47 -15.70 -1.16
N HIS A 593 -29.26 -15.86 -1.73
CA HIS A 593 -29.01 -15.75 -3.16
C HIS A 593 -29.64 -16.91 -3.94
N LEU A 594 -30.04 -16.64 -5.20
CA LEU A 594 -30.69 -17.62 -6.07
C LEU A 594 -29.86 -18.90 -6.24
N SER A 595 -28.54 -18.77 -6.39
CA SER A 595 -27.62 -19.90 -6.51
C SER A 595 -27.68 -20.84 -5.29
N TYR A 596 -27.77 -20.30 -4.08
CA TYR A 596 -27.87 -21.14 -2.88
C TYR A 596 -29.23 -21.86 -2.82
N LYS A 597 -30.32 -21.11 -3.02
CA LYS A 597 -31.70 -21.63 -2.98
C LYS A 597 -31.94 -22.73 -4.01
N ILE A 598 -31.52 -22.50 -5.26
CA ILE A 598 -31.64 -23.47 -6.34
C ILE A 598 -30.87 -24.76 -6.04
N GLY A 599 -29.62 -24.65 -5.58
CA GLY A 599 -28.85 -25.86 -5.27
C GLY A 599 -29.38 -26.61 -4.05
N SER A 600 -29.94 -25.93 -3.05
CA SER A 600 -30.66 -26.58 -1.95
C SER A 600 -31.90 -27.35 -2.43
N LEU A 601 -32.64 -26.81 -3.40
CA LEU A 601 -33.77 -27.52 -4.03
C LEU A 601 -33.31 -28.77 -4.79
N ILE A 602 -32.20 -28.69 -5.53
CA ILE A 602 -31.60 -29.85 -6.20
C ILE A 602 -31.21 -30.94 -5.20
N LEU A 603 -30.55 -30.55 -4.09
CA LEU A 603 -30.17 -31.50 -3.04
C LEU A 603 -31.38 -32.13 -2.36
N ASN A 604 -32.45 -31.37 -2.13
CA ASN A 604 -33.69 -31.88 -1.55
C ASN A 604 -34.46 -32.80 -2.51
N ALA A 605 -34.49 -32.48 -3.81
CA ALA A 605 -35.04 -33.35 -4.84
C ALA A 605 -34.29 -34.68 -4.91
N HIS A 606 -32.95 -34.63 -4.85
CA HIS A 606 -32.10 -35.82 -4.80
C HIS A 606 -32.41 -36.71 -3.59
N LYS A 607 -32.59 -36.12 -2.40
CA LYS A 607 -33.01 -36.85 -1.18
C LYS A 607 -34.38 -37.53 -1.29
N LYS A 608 -35.29 -36.98 -2.10
CA LYS A 608 -36.65 -37.50 -2.33
C LYS A 608 -36.74 -38.47 -3.53
N GLY A 609 -35.61 -38.80 -4.17
CA GLY A 609 -35.56 -39.72 -5.30
C GLY A 609 -36.38 -39.24 -6.51
N ILE A 610 -36.96 -40.18 -7.26
CA ILE A 610 -37.69 -39.92 -8.52
C ILE A 610 -38.82 -38.90 -8.34
N ILE A 611 -39.58 -38.98 -7.24
CA ILE A 611 -40.68 -38.04 -6.92
C ILE A 611 -40.15 -36.61 -6.72
N GLY A 612 -38.96 -36.48 -6.14
CA GLY A 612 -38.28 -35.20 -5.98
C GLY A 612 -37.87 -34.57 -7.31
N TYR A 613 -37.38 -35.37 -8.26
CA TYR A 613 -36.98 -34.87 -9.58
C TYR A 613 -38.17 -34.52 -10.49
N ILE A 614 -39.32 -35.19 -10.32
CA ILE A 614 -40.56 -34.84 -11.04
C ILE A 614 -41.10 -33.47 -10.58
N SER A 615 -40.99 -33.16 -9.28
CA SER A 615 -41.44 -31.89 -8.71
C SER A 615 -40.40 -30.76 -8.80
N LEU A 616 -39.14 -31.08 -9.13
CA LEU A 616 -38.04 -30.12 -9.19
C LEU A 616 -38.25 -28.99 -10.23
N PRO A 617 -38.73 -29.23 -11.47
CA PRO A 617 -38.99 -28.14 -12.42
C PRO A 617 -39.96 -27.09 -11.88
N PHE A 618 -41.04 -27.53 -11.23
CA PHE A 618 -42.02 -26.63 -10.61
C PHE A 618 -41.43 -25.84 -9.44
N ALA A 619 -40.65 -26.51 -8.57
CA ALA A 619 -39.97 -25.87 -7.45
C ALA A 619 -38.90 -24.85 -7.91
N LEU A 620 -38.19 -25.14 -9.01
CA LEU A 620 -37.21 -24.23 -9.61
C LEU A 620 -37.89 -23.00 -10.24
N ILE A 621 -39.00 -23.19 -10.96
CA ILE A 621 -39.79 -22.10 -11.52
C ILE A 621 -40.37 -21.23 -10.41
N GLN A 622 -40.92 -21.85 -9.36
CA GLN A 622 -41.45 -21.14 -8.20
C GLN A 622 -40.35 -20.34 -7.49
N SER A 623 -39.19 -20.94 -7.20
CA SER A 623 -38.08 -20.25 -6.55
C SER A 623 -37.47 -19.12 -7.41
N SER A 624 -37.46 -19.29 -8.74
CA SER A 624 -37.05 -18.24 -9.68
C SER A 624 -38.07 -17.10 -9.73
N LYS A 625 -39.38 -17.40 -9.75
CA LYS A 625 -40.45 -16.40 -9.67
C LYS A 625 -40.44 -15.67 -8.33
N GLU A 626 -40.28 -16.38 -7.21
CA GLU A 626 -40.15 -15.81 -5.87
C GLU A 626 -38.90 -14.94 -5.75
N HIS A 627 -37.78 -15.30 -6.37
CA HIS A 627 -36.58 -14.46 -6.38
C HIS A 627 -36.73 -13.24 -7.29
N LYS A 628 -37.42 -13.36 -8.44
CA LYS A 628 -37.75 -12.24 -9.33
C LYS A 628 -38.76 -11.29 -8.69
N ASN A 629 -39.75 -11.83 -7.99
CA ASN A 629 -40.72 -11.06 -7.20
C ASN A 629 -40.09 -10.50 -5.93
N ALA A 630 -39.11 -11.17 -5.33
CA ALA A 630 -38.33 -10.65 -4.21
C ALA A 630 -37.26 -9.65 -4.66
N SER A 631 -36.81 -9.65 -5.92
CA SER A 631 -35.96 -8.60 -6.50
C SER A 631 -36.79 -7.39 -6.92
N LEU A 632 -38.04 -7.60 -7.36
CA LEU A 632 -39.04 -6.56 -7.62
C LEU A 632 -39.58 -5.95 -6.32
N SER A 633 -39.80 -6.75 -5.27
CA SER A 633 -40.15 -6.26 -3.93
C SER A 633 -38.94 -5.81 -3.13
N LYS A 634 -37.72 -6.28 -3.44
CA LYS A 634 -36.49 -5.61 -3.02
C LYS A 634 -36.25 -4.33 -3.81
N HIS A 635 -36.79 -4.12 -5.00
CA HIS A 635 -36.75 -2.78 -5.58
C HIS A 635 -37.60 -1.80 -4.78
N SER A 636 -38.70 -2.25 -4.13
CA SER A 636 -39.42 -1.42 -3.15
C SER A 636 -38.89 -1.48 -1.71
N PHE A 637 -38.07 -2.47 -1.32
CA PHE A 637 -37.57 -2.66 0.05
C PHE A 637 -36.06 -2.40 0.24
N VAL A 638 -35.24 -2.46 -0.83
CA VAL A 638 -33.80 -2.10 -0.87
C VAL A 638 -33.61 -0.62 -1.13
N GLU A 639 -34.60 0.07 -1.69
CA GLU A 639 -34.66 1.54 -1.62
C GLU A 639 -34.62 2.04 -0.16
N ASN A 640 -35.05 1.22 0.80
CA ASN A 640 -35.13 1.63 2.20
C ASN A 640 -34.08 1.05 3.17
N ASN A 641 -33.22 0.07 2.82
CA ASN A 641 -32.42 -0.62 3.86
C ASN A 641 -30.98 -1.08 3.52
N ILE A 642 -30.30 -0.52 2.52
CA ILE A 642 -28.81 -0.54 2.46
C ILE A 642 -28.26 0.85 2.09
N ARG A 643 -28.83 1.88 2.71
CA ARG A 643 -28.09 3.08 3.07
C ARG A 643 -28.34 3.24 4.56
N THR A 644 -27.35 2.96 5.40
CA THR A 644 -27.31 3.66 6.69
C THR A 644 -27.06 5.13 6.34
N GLN A 645 -28.10 5.83 5.84
CA GLN A 645 -28.11 7.28 5.80
C GLN A 645 -27.97 7.68 7.25
N LYS A 646 -26.76 8.12 7.60
CA LYS A 646 -26.53 8.80 8.85
C LYS A 646 -27.36 10.07 8.71
N GLU A 647 -28.56 10.09 9.28
CA GLU A 647 -29.44 11.25 9.19
C GLU A 647 -28.80 12.39 9.97
N PHE A 648 -28.18 13.31 9.24
CA PHE A 648 -27.69 14.56 9.80
C PHE A 648 -28.83 15.57 9.77
N SER A 649 -29.07 16.21 10.92
CA SER A 649 -29.98 17.35 10.99
C SER A 649 -29.35 18.58 10.32
N LEU A 650 -30.17 19.56 9.95
CA LEU A 650 -29.67 20.85 9.47
C LEU A 650 -28.68 21.48 10.48
N LYS A 651 -28.90 21.26 11.77
CA LYS A 651 -28.04 21.76 12.84
C LYS A 651 -26.67 21.07 12.84
N ASP A 652 -26.60 19.79 12.51
CA ASP A 652 -25.34 19.05 12.39
C ASP A 652 -24.53 19.55 11.19
N ASP A 653 -25.21 19.80 10.07
CA ASP A 653 -24.59 20.36 8.87
C ASP A 653 -24.07 21.78 9.12
N GLU A 654 -24.89 22.63 9.76
CA GLU A 654 -24.50 24.00 10.12
C GLU A 654 -23.30 24.01 11.06
N LEU A 655 -23.27 23.10 12.05
CA LEU A 655 -22.14 22.95 12.96
C LEU A 655 -20.86 22.51 12.22
N PHE A 656 -20.95 21.48 11.37
CA PHE A 656 -19.83 20.98 10.57
C PHE A 656 -19.25 22.09 9.68
N LEU A 657 -20.11 22.80 8.96
CA LEU A 657 -19.69 23.87 8.05
C LEU A 657 -19.16 25.09 8.80
N THR A 658 -19.72 25.42 9.98
CA THR A 658 -19.21 26.50 10.84
C THR A 658 -17.80 26.20 11.33
N GLN A 659 -17.56 24.97 11.80
CA GLN A 659 -16.25 24.54 12.29
C GLN A 659 -15.22 24.54 11.17
N ARG A 660 -15.57 23.97 10.01
CA ARG A 660 -14.68 23.96 8.84
C ARG A 660 -14.38 25.37 8.34
N HIS A 661 -15.38 26.25 8.27
CA HIS A 661 -15.18 27.65 7.87
C HIS A 661 -14.25 28.38 8.85
N LYS A 662 -14.45 28.20 10.16
CA LYS A 662 -13.58 28.79 11.18
C LYS A 662 -12.13 28.31 11.05
N GLN A 663 -11.91 27.02 10.79
CA GLN A 663 -10.58 26.45 10.56
C GLN A 663 -9.91 27.06 9.32
N ILE A 664 -10.66 27.23 8.24
CA ILE A 664 -10.12 27.72 6.97
C ILE A 664 -9.94 29.23 6.98
N PHE A 665 -10.85 30.03 7.53
CA PHE A 665 -10.85 31.49 7.40
C PHE A 665 -10.55 32.26 8.69
N GLY A 666 -10.51 31.58 9.84
CA GLY A 666 -10.12 32.17 11.12
C GLY A 666 -11.21 32.95 11.87
N TYR A 667 -12.46 32.97 11.37
CA TYR A 667 -13.59 33.63 12.03
C TYR A 667 -14.85 32.75 12.05
N ILE A 668 -15.77 33.02 12.97
CA ILE A 668 -17.06 32.33 13.04
C ILE A 668 -18.03 33.06 12.09
N PRO A 669 -18.51 32.40 11.03
CA PRO A 669 -19.40 33.02 10.06
C PRO A 669 -20.85 33.12 10.59
N ASN A 670 -21.66 33.95 9.95
CA ASN A 670 -23.11 33.94 10.10
C ASN A 670 -23.77 33.53 8.78
N PHE A 671 -24.01 32.23 8.60
CA PHE A 671 -24.57 31.72 7.35
C PHE A 671 -26.00 32.18 7.06
N LYS A 672 -26.73 32.70 8.05
CA LYS A 672 -28.06 33.30 7.82
C LYS A 672 -27.98 34.70 7.23
N LEU A 673 -26.85 35.39 7.42
CA LEU A 673 -26.56 36.71 6.88
C LEU A 673 -25.17 36.71 6.22
N PRO A 674 -24.97 35.87 5.18
CA PRO A 674 -23.65 35.61 4.63
C PRO A 674 -23.08 36.84 3.91
N GLN A 675 -21.84 37.19 4.24
CA GLN A 675 -21.15 38.38 3.70
C GLN A 675 -20.16 38.01 2.59
N THR A 676 -19.35 36.97 2.79
CA THR A 676 -18.32 36.59 1.83
C THR A 676 -18.80 35.55 0.82
N PHE A 677 -18.07 35.38 -0.28
CA PHE A 677 -18.36 34.38 -1.30
C PHE A 677 -18.42 32.97 -0.71
N ASN A 678 -17.43 32.59 0.10
CA ASN A 678 -17.44 31.29 0.78
C ASN A 678 -18.60 31.13 1.77
N GLU A 679 -18.96 32.18 2.53
CA GLU A 679 -20.17 32.14 3.38
C GLU A 679 -21.45 31.95 2.57
N LYS A 680 -21.56 32.58 1.39
CA LYS A 680 -22.72 32.45 0.50
C LYS A 680 -22.84 31.06 -0.10
N ILE A 681 -21.72 30.42 -0.46
CA ILE A 681 -21.71 29.01 -0.88
C ILE A 681 -22.27 28.12 0.25
N ILE A 682 -21.80 28.31 1.49
CA ILE A 682 -22.28 27.52 2.63
C ILE A 682 -23.76 27.79 2.91
N SER A 683 -24.18 29.06 2.86
CA SER A 683 -25.59 29.44 2.99
C SER A 683 -26.46 28.71 1.95
N ARG A 684 -26.01 28.62 0.70
CA ARG A 684 -26.69 27.83 -0.34
C ARG A 684 -26.76 26.35 0.05
N MET A 685 -25.65 25.74 0.46
CA MET A 685 -25.60 24.32 0.88
C MET A 685 -26.56 24.02 2.04
N LEU A 686 -26.73 24.94 2.99
CA LEU A 686 -27.58 24.75 4.17
C LEU A 686 -29.06 24.99 3.88
N TYR A 687 -29.38 26.10 3.21
CA TYR A 687 -30.72 26.67 3.20
C TYR A 687 -31.41 26.59 1.83
N ASP A 688 -30.66 26.47 0.74
CA ASP A 688 -31.24 26.38 -0.61
C ASP A 688 -31.31 24.92 -1.07
N ARG A 689 -32.41 24.27 -0.68
CA ARG A 689 -32.67 22.84 -0.94
C ARG A 689 -33.46 22.61 -2.22
N SER A 690 -33.33 23.49 -3.21
CA SER A 690 -34.02 23.35 -4.49
C SER A 690 -33.63 22.05 -5.20
N PRO A 691 -34.60 21.23 -5.67
CA PRO A 691 -34.30 20.01 -6.41
C PRO A 691 -33.61 20.29 -7.76
N VAL A 692 -33.67 21.53 -8.26
CA VAL A 692 -32.97 21.94 -9.48
C VAL A 692 -31.45 21.77 -9.33
N TYR A 693 -30.87 22.14 -8.19
CA TYR A 693 -29.42 21.96 -7.98
C TYR A 693 -29.03 20.49 -7.91
N ILE A 694 -29.89 19.62 -7.38
CA ILE A 694 -29.67 18.18 -7.36
C ILE A 694 -29.64 17.64 -8.81
N ALA A 695 -30.65 17.99 -9.60
CA ALA A 695 -30.76 17.55 -10.99
C ALA A 695 -29.61 18.06 -11.88
N LEU A 696 -29.09 19.26 -11.61
CA LEU A 696 -28.00 19.85 -12.41
C LEU A 696 -26.60 19.54 -11.87
N ALA A 697 -26.46 19.13 -10.61
CA ALA A 697 -25.21 18.58 -10.09
C ALA A 697 -24.99 17.12 -10.54
N ASP A 698 -26.06 16.41 -10.89
CA ASP A 698 -25.99 15.10 -11.54
C ASP A 698 -25.47 15.25 -12.97
N LYS A 699 -24.24 14.77 -13.20
CA LYS A 699 -23.55 14.88 -14.50
C LYS A 699 -24.31 14.22 -15.65
N ILE A 700 -25.22 13.28 -15.39
CA ILE A 700 -26.05 12.64 -16.41
C ILE A 700 -27.25 13.52 -16.73
N LYS A 701 -28.01 13.95 -15.71
CA LYS A 701 -29.23 14.75 -15.90
C LYS A 701 -28.94 16.17 -16.38
N ALA A 702 -27.83 16.77 -15.97
CA ALA A 702 -27.37 18.07 -16.45
C ALA A 702 -27.27 18.15 -17.99
N ARG A 703 -27.01 17.02 -18.65
CA ARG A 703 -26.97 16.93 -20.13
C ARG A 703 -28.28 17.33 -20.79
N ILE A 704 -29.42 17.01 -20.16
CA ILE A 704 -30.75 17.35 -20.67
C ILE A 704 -30.92 18.88 -20.66
N TYR A 705 -30.57 19.54 -19.55
CA TYR A 705 -30.62 20.99 -19.43
C TYR A 705 -29.70 21.67 -20.45
N ILE A 706 -28.46 21.18 -20.58
CA ILE A 706 -27.46 21.72 -21.51
C ILE A 706 -27.96 21.62 -22.96
N ALA A 707 -28.46 20.45 -23.38
CA ALA A 707 -29.01 20.25 -24.73
C ALA A 707 -30.24 21.14 -24.98
N ALA A 708 -31.21 21.15 -24.06
CA ALA A 708 -32.42 21.95 -24.20
C ALA A 708 -32.16 23.48 -24.22
N THR A 709 -31.09 23.94 -23.58
CA THR A 709 -30.76 25.37 -23.50
C THR A 709 -29.91 25.85 -24.68
N LEU A 710 -29.00 25.01 -25.20
CA LEU A 710 -28.00 25.44 -26.19
C LEU A 710 -28.33 25.08 -27.64
N GLU A 711 -29.27 24.18 -27.88
CA GLU A 711 -29.74 23.92 -29.24
C GLU A 711 -30.79 24.94 -29.70
N GLN A 712 -30.69 25.36 -30.97
CA GLN A 712 -31.60 26.35 -31.58
C GLN A 712 -33.01 25.81 -31.84
N GLU A 713 -33.24 24.51 -31.65
CA GLU A 713 -34.54 23.85 -31.81
C GLU A 713 -35.06 23.34 -30.46
N GLN A 714 -35.45 24.23 -29.54
CA GLN A 714 -36.05 23.87 -28.24
C GLN A 714 -37.21 22.83 -28.33
N LYS A 715 -37.84 22.68 -29.50
CA LYS A 715 -39.01 21.81 -29.74
C LYS A 715 -38.71 20.31 -29.82
N THR A 716 -37.46 19.88 -29.76
CA THR A 716 -37.10 18.46 -29.91
C THR A 716 -36.88 17.71 -28.59
N PHE A 717 -36.42 18.36 -27.51
CA PHE A 717 -36.05 17.69 -26.26
C PHE A 717 -37.10 17.75 -25.14
N LEU A 718 -37.96 18.77 -25.18
CA LEU A 718 -39.12 18.91 -24.29
C LEU A 718 -40.39 19.00 -25.14
N ALA A 719 -41.51 18.52 -24.61
CA ALA A 719 -42.80 18.85 -25.21
C ALA A 719 -43.00 20.38 -25.19
N SER A 720 -43.67 20.95 -26.20
CA SER A 720 -43.73 22.40 -26.43
C SER A 720 -44.21 23.24 -25.24
N ASP A 721 -44.92 22.61 -24.30
CA ASP A 721 -45.62 23.28 -23.21
C ASP A 721 -44.98 22.99 -21.84
N VAL A 722 -43.83 22.29 -21.79
CA VAL A 722 -43.15 21.91 -20.54
C VAL A 722 -41.95 22.81 -20.28
N HIS A 723 -41.96 23.53 -19.16
CA HIS A 723 -40.81 24.30 -18.70
C HIS A 723 -39.70 23.37 -18.16
N ILE A 724 -38.43 23.63 -18.45
CA ILE A 724 -37.34 22.70 -18.07
C ILE A 724 -37.23 22.46 -16.55
N PHE A 725 -37.68 23.41 -15.72
CA PHE A 725 -37.68 23.29 -14.26
C PHE A 725 -39.05 23.00 -13.64
N SER A 726 -40.10 22.78 -14.44
CA SER A 726 -41.39 22.34 -13.87
C SER A 726 -41.30 20.91 -13.34
N SER A 727 -42.14 20.56 -12.37
CA SER A 727 -42.08 19.26 -11.69
C SER A 727 -42.33 18.05 -12.61
N ASN A 728 -42.97 18.25 -13.76
CA ASN A 728 -43.17 17.25 -14.82
C ASN A 728 -42.03 17.21 -15.85
N SER A 729 -40.93 17.91 -15.61
CA SER A 729 -39.75 17.88 -16.47
C SER A 729 -39.01 16.55 -16.36
N PRO A 730 -38.45 16.03 -17.47
CA PRO A 730 -37.56 14.87 -17.46
C PRO A 730 -36.36 15.00 -16.50
N LEU A 731 -35.97 16.21 -16.09
CA LEU A 731 -34.91 16.42 -15.10
C LEU A 731 -35.19 15.71 -13.76
N PHE A 732 -36.46 15.57 -13.38
CA PHE A 732 -36.84 15.02 -12.09
C PHE A 732 -37.23 13.54 -12.14
N GLU A 733 -37.29 12.94 -13.33
CA GLU A 733 -37.62 11.53 -13.51
C GLU A 733 -36.44 10.58 -13.17
N PRO A 734 -36.68 9.31 -12.80
CA PRO A 734 -35.63 8.32 -12.56
C PRO A 734 -34.76 8.08 -13.79
N ILE A 735 -33.44 7.87 -13.61
CA ILE A 735 -32.49 7.74 -14.74
C ILE A 735 -32.87 6.61 -15.69
N ASP A 736 -33.40 5.50 -15.16
CA ASP A 736 -33.79 4.33 -15.96
C ASP A 736 -34.93 4.62 -16.95
N SER A 737 -35.76 5.64 -16.68
CA SER A 737 -36.84 6.05 -17.60
C SER A 737 -36.36 6.99 -18.72
N LEU A 738 -35.12 7.50 -18.61
CA LEU A 738 -34.60 8.58 -19.44
C LEU A 738 -33.57 8.11 -20.47
N GLU A 739 -33.29 6.80 -20.58
CA GLU A 739 -32.20 6.27 -21.40
C GLU A 739 -32.21 6.81 -22.84
N THR A 740 -33.34 6.71 -23.55
CA THR A 740 -33.49 7.24 -24.92
C THR A 740 -33.21 8.74 -25.00
N LEU A 741 -33.73 9.52 -24.06
CA LEU A 741 -33.55 10.98 -24.04
C LEU A 741 -32.08 11.35 -23.74
N LEU A 742 -31.44 10.64 -22.82
CA LEU A 742 -30.05 10.85 -22.45
C LEU A 742 -29.11 10.54 -23.62
N PHE A 743 -29.32 9.44 -24.35
CA PHE A 743 -28.54 9.16 -25.55
C PHE A 743 -28.79 10.16 -26.68
N ARG A 744 -30.00 10.71 -26.78
CA ARG A 744 -30.30 11.79 -27.73
C ARG A 744 -29.49 13.06 -27.48
N THR A 745 -29.03 13.30 -26.24
CA THR A 745 -28.14 14.45 -25.95
C THR A 745 -26.82 14.40 -26.72
N ASN A 746 -26.48 13.29 -27.37
CA ASN A 746 -25.35 13.19 -28.31
C ASN A 746 -25.51 14.03 -29.58
N GLU A 747 -26.74 14.49 -29.90
CA GLU A 747 -27.02 15.45 -30.97
C GLU A 747 -26.44 16.84 -30.64
N CYS A 748 -26.33 17.16 -29.35
CA CYS A 748 -25.78 18.43 -28.88
C CYS A 748 -24.26 18.48 -29.07
N LYS A 749 -23.83 19.28 -30.04
CA LYS A 749 -22.42 19.49 -30.39
C LYS A 749 -21.54 20.04 -29.26
N TYR A 750 -22.14 20.50 -28.17
CA TYR A 750 -21.46 21.04 -26.98
C TYR A 750 -21.35 20.02 -25.84
N LEU A 751 -21.76 18.77 -26.02
CA LEU A 751 -21.60 17.71 -25.02
C LEU A 751 -20.66 16.61 -25.54
N PRO A 752 -19.80 16.03 -24.69
CA PRO A 752 -19.04 14.83 -25.05
C PRO A 752 -20.02 13.70 -25.38
N LYS A 753 -19.72 12.86 -26.38
CA LYS A 753 -20.59 11.73 -26.71
C LYS A 753 -20.72 10.77 -25.53
N LEU A 754 -21.94 10.41 -25.17
CA LEU A 754 -22.30 9.39 -24.20
C LEU A 754 -22.38 8.03 -24.89
N TYR A 755 -21.65 7.05 -24.36
CA TYR A 755 -21.59 5.67 -24.88
C TYR A 755 -22.34 4.67 -24.01
N GLY A 756 -22.50 4.94 -22.71
CA GLY A 756 -23.15 3.99 -21.80
C GLY A 756 -23.47 4.59 -20.44
N ILE A 757 -24.48 4.02 -19.77
CA ILE A 757 -24.86 4.33 -18.39
C ILE A 757 -25.01 3.01 -17.64
N TYR A 758 -24.37 2.87 -16.48
CA TYR A 758 -24.31 1.61 -15.74
C TYR A 758 -24.63 1.82 -14.25
N LYS A 759 -25.38 0.87 -13.67
CA LYS A 759 -25.68 0.83 -12.22
C LYS A 759 -24.54 0.24 -11.39
N ASN A 760 -23.67 -0.54 -12.03
CA ASN A 760 -22.60 -1.30 -11.40
C ASN A 760 -21.35 -1.23 -12.26
N ALA A 761 -20.17 -1.13 -11.62
CA ALA A 761 -18.91 -1.11 -12.36
C ALA A 761 -18.65 -2.41 -13.13
N TYR A 762 -19.12 -3.54 -12.62
CA TYR A 762 -18.90 -4.86 -13.22
C TYR A 762 -19.88 -5.18 -14.36
N ASP A 763 -20.89 -4.35 -14.59
CA ASP A 763 -21.85 -4.48 -15.69
C ASP A 763 -21.43 -3.70 -16.94
N ILE A 764 -20.26 -3.06 -16.93
CA ILE A 764 -19.76 -2.26 -18.06
C ILE A 764 -19.48 -3.19 -19.25
N ASP A 765 -20.21 -2.97 -20.34
CA ASP A 765 -20.02 -3.68 -21.60
C ASP A 765 -18.93 -3.02 -22.44
N PHE A 766 -17.69 -3.47 -22.24
CA PHE A 766 -16.52 -2.97 -22.99
C PHE A 766 -16.56 -3.30 -24.49
N GLU A 767 -17.39 -4.23 -24.95
CA GLU A 767 -17.48 -4.54 -26.39
C GLU A 767 -18.14 -3.38 -27.15
N GLN A 768 -19.14 -2.73 -26.53
CA GLN A 768 -19.88 -1.61 -27.11
C GLN A 768 -19.13 -0.26 -27.03
N LEU A 769 -18.13 -0.16 -26.15
CA LEU A 769 -17.35 1.07 -25.99
C LEU A 769 -16.31 1.25 -27.12
N PRO A 770 -15.96 2.49 -27.52
CA PRO A 770 -14.91 2.75 -28.50
C PRO A 770 -13.52 2.36 -28.00
N ASN A 771 -12.48 2.56 -28.81
CA ASN A 771 -11.11 2.25 -28.41
C ASN A 771 -10.58 3.16 -27.29
N SER A 772 -11.13 4.37 -27.13
CA SER A 772 -10.77 5.31 -26.08
C SER A 772 -12.01 5.99 -25.51
N PHE A 773 -12.08 6.15 -24.18
CA PHE A 773 -13.24 6.70 -23.47
C PHE A 773 -12.87 7.08 -22.03
N VAL A 774 -13.80 7.76 -21.34
CA VAL A 774 -13.71 8.06 -19.91
C VAL A 774 -14.90 7.45 -19.20
N LEU A 775 -14.66 6.77 -18.07
CA LEU A 775 -15.70 6.34 -17.14
C LEU A 775 -15.75 7.32 -15.97
N LYS A 776 -16.93 7.82 -15.65
CA LYS A 776 -17.14 8.76 -14.54
C LYS A 776 -18.34 8.36 -13.71
N THR A 777 -18.30 8.59 -12.40
CA THR A 777 -19.51 8.60 -11.56
C THR A 777 -20.21 9.95 -11.67
N ASN A 778 -21.55 9.93 -11.63
CA ASN A 778 -22.37 11.13 -11.89
C ASN A 778 -22.55 12.06 -10.68
N HIS A 779 -22.39 11.55 -9.47
CA HIS A 779 -22.86 12.15 -8.22
C HIS A 779 -21.74 12.63 -7.29
N ASP A 780 -20.50 12.70 -7.78
CA ASP A 780 -19.35 13.04 -6.94
C ASP A 780 -18.16 13.66 -7.70
N SER A 781 -17.06 13.84 -6.97
CA SER A 781 -15.73 14.17 -7.47
C SER A 781 -14.74 13.01 -7.27
N GLY A 782 -13.87 12.80 -8.26
CA GLY A 782 -12.74 11.86 -8.22
C GLY A 782 -13.01 10.45 -8.76
N GLY A 783 -14.27 10.06 -8.95
CA GLY A 783 -14.65 8.76 -9.51
C GLY A 783 -14.50 8.73 -11.03
N VAL A 784 -13.27 8.91 -11.51
CA VAL A 784 -12.92 8.99 -12.94
C VAL A 784 -11.87 7.94 -13.29
N VAL A 785 -12.04 7.26 -14.43
CA VAL A 785 -11.07 6.35 -15.05
C VAL A 785 -10.93 6.74 -16.51
N ILE A 786 -9.70 7.08 -16.93
CA ILE A 786 -9.37 7.41 -18.32
C ILE A 786 -8.85 6.15 -19.01
N VAL A 787 -9.40 5.85 -20.19
CA VAL A 787 -9.01 4.72 -21.03
C VAL A 787 -8.58 5.25 -22.40
N GLU A 788 -7.27 5.38 -22.61
CA GLU A 788 -6.70 5.85 -23.88
C GLU A 788 -6.63 4.73 -24.93
N ASN A 789 -6.43 3.49 -24.48
CA ASN A 789 -6.40 2.30 -25.32
C ASN A 789 -7.15 1.14 -24.64
N LYS A 790 -8.33 0.82 -25.16
CA LYS A 790 -9.21 -0.24 -24.62
C LYS A 790 -8.52 -1.61 -24.62
N LYS A 791 -7.79 -1.94 -25.68
CA LYS A 791 -7.14 -3.27 -25.79
C LYS A 791 -6.03 -3.42 -24.74
N GLU A 792 -5.23 -2.38 -24.52
CA GLU A 792 -4.19 -2.37 -23.50
C GLU A 792 -4.81 -2.41 -22.09
N PHE A 793 -5.82 -1.56 -21.85
CA PHE A 793 -6.54 -1.49 -20.59
C PHE A 793 -7.19 -2.82 -20.19
N LEU A 794 -7.78 -3.55 -21.14
CA LEU A 794 -8.38 -4.87 -20.88
C LEU A 794 -7.36 -6.00 -20.71
N ARG A 795 -6.15 -5.87 -21.28
CA ARG A 795 -5.05 -6.83 -21.09
C ARG A 795 -4.38 -6.67 -19.72
N ASP A 796 -4.34 -5.45 -19.22
CA ASP A 796 -3.86 -5.13 -17.88
C ASP A 796 -4.95 -5.44 -16.83
N VAL A 797 -5.02 -6.72 -16.45
CA VAL A 797 -6.01 -7.24 -15.50
C VAL A 797 -5.96 -6.50 -14.15
N GLU A 798 -4.78 -6.06 -13.74
CA GLU A 798 -4.61 -5.34 -12.48
C GLU A 798 -5.20 -3.93 -12.58
N LYS A 799 -4.79 -3.14 -13.59
CA LYS A 799 -5.32 -1.80 -13.84
C LYS A 799 -6.83 -1.81 -14.06
N LEU A 800 -7.36 -2.79 -14.79
CA LEU A 800 -8.79 -3.01 -14.95
C LEU A 800 -9.47 -3.25 -13.60
N THR A 801 -8.96 -4.20 -12.81
CA THR A 801 -9.54 -4.56 -11.51
C THR A 801 -9.53 -3.38 -10.54
N GLN A 802 -8.42 -2.64 -10.46
CA GLN A 802 -8.30 -1.45 -9.62
C GLN A 802 -9.27 -0.34 -10.06
N SER A 803 -9.41 -0.12 -11.37
CA SER A 803 -10.32 0.87 -11.94
C SER A 803 -11.79 0.54 -11.64
N LEU A 804 -12.20 -0.72 -11.79
CA LEU A 804 -13.55 -1.18 -11.47
C LEU A 804 -13.85 -1.11 -9.97
N LYS A 805 -12.89 -1.51 -9.11
CA LYS A 805 -13.00 -1.35 -7.66
C LYS A 805 -13.14 0.11 -7.26
N LYS A 806 -12.38 1.01 -7.88
CA LYS A 806 -12.48 2.47 -7.67
C LYS A 806 -13.90 2.94 -8.00
N LEU A 807 -14.40 2.68 -9.22
CA LEU A 807 -15.75 3.09 -9.63
C LEU A 807 -16.83 2.50 -8.71
N GLN A 808 -16.73 1.22 -8.33
CA GLN A 808 -17.69 0.60 -7.43
C GLN A 808 -17.68 1.21 -6.03
N TRP A 809 -16.50 1.54 -5.50
CA TRP A 809 -16.38 2.22 -4.22
C TRP A 809 -17.01 3.61 -4.27
N HIS A 810 -16.80 4.35 -5.36
CA HIS A 810 -17.44 5.65 -5.60
C HIS A 810 -18.97 5.53 -5.73
N LEU A 811 -19.51 4.49 -6.37
CA LEU A 811 -20.96 4.23 -6.41
C LEU A 811 -21.58 3.93 -5.03
N ASN A 812 -20.81 3.31 -4.13
CA ASN A 812 -21.30 2.85 -2.84
C ASN A 812 -21.26 3.92 -1.73
N ARG A 813 -20.72 5.11 -2.00
CA ARG A 813 -20.62 6.22 -1.03
C ARG A 813 -21.61 7.33 -1.38
N ASN A 814 -21.98 8.13 -0.39
CA ASN A 814 -22.70 9.38 -0.62
C ASN A 814 -21.72 10.55 -0.50
N TYR A 815 -21.60 11.39 -1.53
CA TYR A 815 -20.64 12.50 -1.53
C TYR A 815 -20.99 13.59 -0.49
N TYR A 816 -22.28 13.73 -0.16
CA TYR A 816 -22.75 14.61 0.91
C TYR A 816 -22.11 14.30 2.28
N ASP A 817 -21.80 13.03 2.57
CA ASP A 817 -21.19 12.63 3.85
C ASP A 817 -19.77 13.21 4.04
N PHE A 818 -19.12 13.64 2.96
CA PHE A 818 -17.76 14.18 2.99
C PHE A 818 -17.73 15.71 3.19
N ALA A 819 -18.46 16.46 2.36
CA ALA A 819 -18.37 17.92 2.30
C ALA A 819 -19.64 18.66 2.74
N ARG A 820 -20.72 17.93 3.05
CA ARG A 820 -22.07 18.47 3.31
C ARG A 820 -22.67 19.28 2.17
N GLU A 821 -22.23 18.99 0.95
CA GLU A 821 -22.84 19.52 -0.27
C GLU A 821 -24.19 18.83 -0.49
N TRP A 822 -25.26 19.49 -0.02
CA TRP A 822 -26.62 18.94 0.01
C TRP A 822 -27.10 18.47 -1.37
N GLN A 823 -26.71 19.16 -2.44
CA GLN A 823 -27.16 18.82 -3.78
C GLN A 823 -26.71 17.42 -4.26
N TYR A 824 -25.68 16.83 -3.64
CA TYR A 824 -25.25 15.46 -3.96
C TYR A 824 -25.98 14.38 -3.16
N LYS A 825 -26.74 14.76 -2.13
CA LYS A 825 -27.30 13.83 -1.13
C LYS A 825 -28.24 12.79 -1.75
N ASP A 826 -29.13 13.23 -2.63
CA ASP A 826 -30.22 12.41 -3.17
C ASP A 826 -30.04 12.11 -4.67
N ILE A 827 -28.84 12.32 -5.21
CA ILE A 827 -28.53 11.89 -6.58
C ILE A 827 -28.49 10.36 -6.63
N GLU A 828 -29.14 9.81 -7.65
CA GLU A 828 -29.10 8.39 -7.97
C GLU A 828 -27.72 8.02 -8.57
N PRO A 829 -26.89 7.19 -7.89
CA PRO A 829 -25.55 6.88 -8.38
C PRO A 829 -25.55 6.05 -9.66
N ARG A 830 -24.77 6.49 -10.64
CA ARG A 830 -24.51 5.82 -11.92
C ARG A 830 -23.06 6.05 -12.38
N ILE A 831 -22.59 5.14 -13.22
CA ILE A 831 -21.37 5.33 -14.02
C ILE A 831 -21.82 5.72 -15.43
N LEU A 832 -21.27 6.81 -15.97
CA LEU A 832 -21.37 7.16 -17.38
C LEU A 832 -20.05 6.85 -18.09
N ALA A 833 -20.15 6.31 -19.31
CA ALA A 833 -19.04 6.17 -20.24
C ALA A 833 -19.18 7.25 -21.32
N GLU A 834 -18.17 8.11 -21.47
CA GLU A 834 -18.22 9.24 -22.42
C GLU A 834 -16.92 9.40 -23.23
N GLU A 835 -17.00 10.27 -24.23
CA GLU A 835 -15.90 10.62 -25.14
C GLU A 835 -14.68 11.18 -24.39
N LEU A 836 -13.51 10.61 -24.69
CA LEU A 836 -12.23 11.13 -24.20
C LEU A 836 -11.78 12.30 -25.08
N LEU A 837 -11.75 13.51 -24.51
CA LEU A 837 -11.33 14.72 -25.19
C LEU A 837 -9.81 14.95 -25.04
N LEU A 838 -9.07 14.84 -26.15
CA LEU A 838 -7.60 15.00 -26.20
C LEU A 838 -7.19 16.20 -27.07
N ASN A 839 -6.18 16.96 -26.62
CA ASN A 839 -5.42 17.96 -27.37
C ASN A 839 -3.95 17.53 -27.44
N ASN A 840 -3.42 17.31 -28.65
CA ASN A 840 -2.01 16.90 -28.86
C ASN A 840 -1.59 15.75 -27.92
N ASP A 841 -2.40 14.69 -27.87
CA ASP A 841 -2.21 13.50 -27.03
C ASP A 841 -2.23 13.73 -25.50
N LYS A 842 -2.66 14.92 -25.05
CA LYS A 842 -2.93 15.23 -23.63
C LYS A 842 -4.42 15.49 -23.40
N PRO A 843 -4.97 15.26 -22.18
CA PRO A 843 -6.33 15.67 -21.86
C PRO A 843 -6.56 17.15 -22.14
N ALA A 844 -7.72 17.48 -22.71
CA ALA A 844 -8.09 18.86 -23.05
C ALA A 844 -7.98 19.84 -21.87
N ASP A 845 -7.53 21.05 -22.17
CA ASP A 845 -7.47 22.16 -21.21
C ASP A 845 -8.85 22.42 -20.61
N THR A 846 -8.86 22.82 -19.33
CA THR A 846 -10.10 23.06 -18.59
C THR A 846 -10.24 24.53 -18.25
N TYR A 847 -11.34 25.11 -18.70
CA TYR A 847 -11.72 26.49 -18.46
C TYR A 847 -12.94 26.47 -17.55
N LYS A 848 -12.87 27.15 -16.42
CA LYS A 848 -14.01 27.26 -15.50
C LYS A 848 -14.42 28.72 -15.42
N ILE A 849 -15.66 29.02 -15.76
CA ILE A 849 -16.15 30.39 -15.81
C ILE A 849 -17.09 30.61 -14.64
N HIS A 850 -16.71 31.48 -13.73
CA HIS A 850 -17.51 31.90 -12.59
C HIS A 850 -18.43 33.04 -13.03
N ILE A 851 -19.73 32.75 -13.12
CA ILE A 851 -20.75 33.74 -13.50
C ILE A 851 -21.45 34.24 -12.23
N PHE A 852 -21.21 35.51 -11.89
CA PHE A 852 -21.84 36.22 -10.79
C PHE A 852 -22.94 37.19 -11.26
N ASP A 853 -22.82 37.68 -12.50
CA ASP A 853 -23.69 38.69 -13.08
C ASP A 853 -23.85 38.41 -14.58
N GLN A 854 -25.09 38.23 -15.05
CA GLN A 854 -25.32 37.93 -16.48
C GLN A 854 -25.34 39.18 -17.35
N ASP A 855 -25.55 40.34 -16.75
CA ASP A 855 -25.75 41.61 -17.45
C ASP A 855 -24.46 42.45 -17.48
N ASP A 856 -23.53 42.23 -16.53
CA ASP A 856 -22.21 42.87 -16.51
C ASP A 856 -21.04 41.87 -16.54
N MET A 857 -20.40 41.79 -17.71
CA MET A 857 -19.23 40.94 -17.95
C MET A 857 -17.99 41.29 -17.10
N LYS A 858 -17.92 42.46 -16.49
CA LYS A 858 -16.80 42.83 -15.61
C LYS A 858 -16.83 42.09 -14.27
N ASN A 859 -17.99 41.54 -13.91
CA ASN A 859 -18.20 40.83 -12.65
C ASN A 859 -17.99 39.31 -12.77
N ASN A 860 -17.58 38.81 -13.95
CA ASN A 860 -17.38 37.38 -14.22
C ASN A 860 -15.90 37.07 -14.44
N PHE A 861 -15.47 35.88 -14.01
CA PHE A 861 -14.05 35.51 -13.97
C PHE A 861 -13.78 34.12 -14.55
N PHE A 862 -12.61 33.95 -15.16
CA PHE A 862 -12.13 32.70 -15.72
C PHE A 862 -11.09 32.09 -14.78
N GLN A 863 -11.25 30.83 -14.43
CA GLN A 863 -10.23 30.02 -13.79
C GLN A 863 -9.66 29.07 -14.84
N VAL A 864 -8.38 29.25 -15.17
CA VAL A 864 -7.65 28.45 -16.16
C VAL A 864 -6.61 27.60 -15.44
N THR A 865 -6.59 26.31 -15.75
CA THR A 865 -5.56 25.38 -15.22
C THR A 865 -4.74 24.86 -16.40
N THR A 866 -3.47 25.26 -16.49
CA THR A 866 -2.53 24.83 -17.55
C THR A 866 -1.55 23.79 -17.02
N ASP A 867 -1.16 22.84 -17.88
CA ASP A 867 -0.13 21.82 -17.65
C ASP A 867 -0.30 20.96 -16.38
N ARG A 868 -1.25 20.01 -16.44
CA ARG A 868 -1.61 19.09 -15.35
C ARG A 868 -0.48 18.19 -14.80
N PHE A 869 0.70 18.14 -15.43
CA PHE A 869 1.71 17.13 -15.13
C PHE A 869 3.14 17.65 -14.88
N ASP A 870 3.55 18.81 -15.42
CA ASP A 870 4.96 19.27 -15.31
C ASP A 870 5.14 20.65 -14.62
N ASN A 871 4.15 21.56 -14.70
CA ASN A 871 4.17 22.91 -14.09
C ASN A 871 2.75 23.41 -13.80
N TYR A 872 2.08 22.84 -12.79
CA TYR A 872 0.70 23.17 -12.44
C TYR A 872 0.54 24.66 -12.08
N GLN A 873 -0.15 25.41 -12.94
CA GLN A 873 -0.53 26.80 -12.65
C GLN A 873 -2.05 26.97 -12.79
N ARG A 874 -2.66 27.60 -11.78
CA ARG A 874 -4.08 27.99 -11.78
C ARG A 874 -4.17 29.51 -11.76
N ALA A 875 -4.60 30.10 -12.88
CA ALA A 875 -4.75 31.53 -13.05
C ALA A 875 -6.23 31.92 -12.97
N MET A 876 -6.50 33.05 -12.30
CA MET A 876 -7.78 33.76 -12.41
C MET A 876 -7.62 34.91 -13.40
N LEU A 877 -8.55 35.04 -14.34
CA LEU A 877 -8.54 36.07 -15.38
C LEU A 877 -9.89 36.79 -15.42
N ASP A 878 -9.88 38.06 -15.79
CA ASP A 878 -11.10 38.83 -16.10
C ASP A 878 -11.62 38.54 -17.51
N SER A 879 -12.76 39.14 -17.88
CA SER A 879 -13.36 38.99 -19.21
C SER A 879 -12.56 39.64 -20.35
N ALA A 880 -11.62 40.53 -20.03
CA ALA A 880 -10.68 41.12 -20.98
C ALA A 880 -9.40 40.26 -21.14
N TRP A 881 -9.31 39.13 -20.43
CA TRP A 881 -8.16 38.22 -20.41
C TRP A 881 -6.91 38.76 -19.67
N ASN A 882 -7.10 39.70 -18.75
CA ASN A 882 -6.04 40.14 -17.83
C ASN A 882 -6.09 39.32 -16.54
N LEU A 883 -4.98 39.28 -15.79
CA LEU A 883 -4.97 38.67 -14.46
C LEU A 883 -5.99 39.36 -13.56
N ALA A 884 -6.89 38.57 -12.99
CA ALA A 884 -7.80 39.05 -11.98
C ALA A 884 -6.99 39.51 -10.74
N PRO A 885 -7.47 40.51 -10.00
CA PRO A 885 -6.81 41.03 -8.79
C PRO A 885 -6.87 40.07 -7.59
N PHE A 886 -7.31 38.83 -7.79
CA PHE A 886 -7.35 37.78 -6.78
C PHE A 886 -7.09 36.40 -7.40
N GLY A 887 -6.75 35.42 -6.57
CA GLY A 887 -6.69 34.02 -6.93
C GLY A 887 -7.46 33.13 -5.95
N ILE A 888 -7.82 31.93 -6.40
CA ILE A 888 -8.50 30.92 -5.58
C ILE A 888 -7.47 29.86 -5.20
N THR A 889 -7.15 29.76 -3.91
CA THR A 889 -6.09 28.93 -3.29
C THR A 889 -4.66 29.35 -3.67
N TYR A 890 -4.45 29.82 -4.89
CA TYR A 890 -3.16 30.27 -5.43
C TYR A 890 -3.13 31.78 -5.52
N ASP A 891 -1.97 32.37 -5.22
CA ASP A 891 -1.78 33.81 -5.30
C ASP A 891 -1.56 34.24 -6.75
N ASN A 892 -2.59 34.88 -7.33
CA ASN A 892 -2.60 35.28 -8.73
C ASN A 892 -1.52 36.33 -9.06
N SER A 893 -1.02 37.07 -8.06
CA SER A 893 0.06 38.05 -8.23
C SER A 893 1.42 37.40 -8.54
N LYS A 894 1.57 36.10 -8.25
CA LYS A 894 2.79 35.34 -8.50
C LYS A 894 2.86 34.75 -9.91
N ILE A 895 1.81 34.91 -10.71
CA ILE A 895 1.76 34.36 -12.06
C ILE A 895 2.62 35.23 -12.98
N THR A 896 3.74 34.65 -13.42
CA THR A 896 4.70 35.32 -14.31
C THR A 896 4.36 35.14 -15.79
N LYS A 897 3.59 34.11 -16.15
CA LYS A 897 3.17 33.81 -17.51
C LYS A 897 1.66 33.62 -17.57
N ILE A 898 0.97 34.56 -18.22
CA ILE A 898 -0.48 34.49 -18.44
C ILE A 898 -0.77 33.39 -19.48
N PRO A 899 -1.75 32.50 -19.24
CA PRO A 899 -2.19 31.52 -20.23
C PRO A 899 -2.63 32.18 -21.54
N ASN A 900 -2.31 31.54 -22.66
CA ASN A 900 -2.72 32.03 -23.98
C ASN A 900 -4.24 32.16 -24.06
N LYS A 901 -4.70 33.26 -24.67
CA LYS A 901 -6.13 33.50 -24.89
C LYS A 901 -6.70 32.43 -25.83
N PRO A 902 -7.75 31.69 -25.45
CA PRO A 902 -8.34 30.68 -26.31
C PRO A 902 -9.04 31.35 -27.48
N GLN A 903 -8.85 30.80 -28.69
CA GLN A 903 -9.49 31.32 -29.90
C GLN A 903 -11.02 31.33 -29.80
N ALA A 904 -11.59 30.38 -29.07
CA ALA A 904 -13.04 30.23 -28.89
C ALA A 904 -13.58 30.91 -27.61
N LEU A 905 -12.86 31.89 -27.05
CA LEU A 905 -13.26 32.59 -25.80
C LEU A 905 -14.69 33.14 -25.85
N GLU A 906 -15.02 33.86 -26.92
CA GLU A 906 -16.35 34.49 -27.07
C GLU A 906 -17.46 33.44 -27.11
N THR A 907 -17.21 32.33 -27.80
CA THR A 907 -18.13 31.19 -27.82
C THR A 907 -18.30 30.57 -26.43
N MET A 908 -17.20 30.31 -25.70
CA MET A 908 -17.26 29.80 -24.33
C MET A 908 -18.10 30.70 -23.42
N LEU A 909 -17.90 32.01 -23.54
CA LEU A 909 -18.59 33.00 -22.74
C LEU A 909 -20.09 33.03 -23.06
N ASN A 910 -20.46 33.12 -24.33
CA ASN A 910 -21.85 33.14 -24.77
C ASN A 910 -22.61 31.88 -24.34
N LEU A 911 -21.96 30.70 -24.39
CA LEU A 911 -22.56 29.45 -23.92
C LEU A 911 -22.76 29.48 -22.40
N SER A 912 -21.77 29.96 -21.65
CA SER A 912 -21.82 30.02 -20.20
C SER A 912 -22.89 30.98 -19.70
N LEU A 913 -23.05 32.15 -20.33
CA LEU A 913 -24.10 33.11 -20.00
C LEU A 913 -25.50 32.55 -20.25
N LYS A 914 -25.70 31.82 -21.36
CA LYS A 914 -26.98 31.16 -21.66
C LYS A 914 -27.36 30.12 -20.59
N LEU A 915 -26.40 29.30 -20.18
CA LEU A 915 -26.58 28.30 -19.12
C LEU A 915 -26.73 28.94 -17.73
N ALA A 916 -26.16 30.12 -17.51
CA ALA A 916 -26.19 30.79 -16.21
C ALA A 916 -27.48 31.58 -15.95
N LYS A 917 -28.24 31.94 -17.00
CA LYS A 917 -29.40 32.84 -16.94
C LYS A 917 -30.39 32.59 -15.79
N PRO A 918 -30.75 31.34 -15.42
CA PRO A 918 -31.68 31.10 -14.32
C PRO A 918 -31.08 31.37 -12.93
N PHE A 919 -29.76 31.30 -12.78
CA PHE A 919 -29.08 31.19 -11.50
C PHE A 919 -28.51 32.54 -11.04
N ASP A 920 -28.49 32.80 -9.74
CA ASP A 920 -27.76 33.94 -9.15
C ASP A 920 -26.24 33.77 -9.15
N TYR A 921 -25.76 32.53 -9.17
CA TYR A 921 -24.35 32.19 -9.32
C TYR A 921 -24.19 30.75 -9.79
N VAL A 922 -23.37 30.55 -10.83
CA VAL A 922 -22.95 29.21 -11.28
C VAL A 922 -21.53 29.28 -11.86
N ARG A 923 -20.75 28.24 -11.60
CA ARG A 923 -19.50 28.01 -12.33
C ARG A 923 -19.75 27.02 -13.46
N VAL A 924 -19.42 27.41 -14.68
CA VAL A 924 -19.56 26.56 -15.87
C VAL A 924 -18.18 26.00 -16.22
N ASP A 925 -18.04 24.68 -16.14
CA ASP A 925 -16.79 23.99 -16.44
C ASP A 925 -16.81 23.51 -17.89
N LEU A 926 -15.76 23.84 -18.63
CA LEU A 926 -15.65 23.66 -20.06
C LEU A 926 -14.35 22.95 -20.42
N TYR A 927 -14.41 22.16 -21.49
CA TYR A 927 -13.25 21.63 -22.18
C TYR A 927 -13.14 22.27 -23.56
N GLN A 928 -11.90 22.54 -24.00
CA GLN A 928 -11.63 22.93 -25.37
C GLN A 928 -10.84 21.84 -26.07
N ASN A 929 -11.36 21.34 -27.19
CA ASN A 929 -10.62 20.48 -28.12
C ASN A 929 -10.51 21.16 -29.48
N ALA A 930 -9.31 21.62 -29.84
CA ALA A 930 -9.08 22.50 -30.98
C ALA A 930 -10.07 23.69 -30.99
N ASN A 931 -10.94 23.78 -32.01
CA ASN A 931 -11.96 24.84 -32.15
C ASN A 931 -13.34 24.43 -31.61
N LYS A 932 -13.48 23.26 -30.97
CA LYS A 932 -14.74 22.79 -30.39
C LYS A 932 -14.75 22.98 -28.88
N ILE A 933 -15.93 23.35 -28.36
CA ILE A 933 -16.19 23.58 -26.95
C ILE A 933 -17.15 22.52 -26.43
N TYR A 934 -16.83 21.97 -25.28
CA TYR A 934 -17.66 20.98 -24.60
C TYR A 934 -17.97 21.45 -23.17
N ILE A 935 -19.23 21.38 -22.76
CA ILE A 935 -19.65 21.61 -21.38
C ILE A 935 -19.35 20.34 -20.58
N GLY A 936 -18.61 20.47 -19.49
CA GLY A 936 -18.25 19.38 -18.58
C GLY A 936 -19.21 19.27 -17.40
N GLU A 937 -19.36 20.34 -16.62
CA GLU A 937 -20.25 20.36 -15.45
C GLU A 937 -20.77 21.78 -15.14
N LEU A 938 -21.90 21.84 -14.44
CA LEU A 938 -22.39 23.05 -13.78
C LEU A 938 -22.15 22.89 -12.27
N THR A 939 -21.37 23.80 -11.69
CA THR A 939 -21.00 23.73 -10.28
C THR A 939 -21.58 24.91 -9.50
N PHE A 940 -22.44 24.59 -8.53
CA PHE A 940 -23.14 25.60 -7.71
C PHE A 940 -22.45 25.88 -6.37
N THR A 941 -21.53 25.01 -5.94
CA THR A 941 -20.82 25.09 -4.65
C THR A 941 -19.33 24.76 -4.83
N PRO A 942 -18.58 25.55 -5.62
CA PRO A 942 -17.19 25.23 -5.95
C PRO A 942 -16.33 25.08 -4.70
N GLY A 943 -15.47 24.05 -4.71
CA GLY A 943 -14.56 23.74 -3.61
C GLY A 943 -15.27 23.41 -2.29
N ALA A 944 -16.60 23.21 -2.33
CA ALA A 944 -17.45 23.17 -1.14
C ALA A 944 -17.15 24.33 -0.18
N ALA A 945 -16.86 25.56 -0.64
CA ALA A 945 -16.41 26.68 0.21
C ALA A 945 -15.13 26.43 1.03
N GLY A 946 -14.27 25.51 0.59
CA GLY A 946 -13.01 25.18 1.25
C GLY A 946 -11.79 25.91 0.67
N GLU A 947 -11.95 26.75 -0.35
CA GLU A 947 -10.85 27.40 -1.07
C GLU A 947 -10.69 28.86 -0.64
N ARG A 948 -9.48 29.23 -0.16
CA ARG A 948 -9.19 30.62 0.25
C ARG A 948 -9.08 31.54 -0.97
N ILE A 949 -9.68 32.71 -0.90
CA ILE A 949 -9.48 33.79 -1.88
C ILE A 949 -8.27 34.62 -1.46
N ILE A 950 -7.33 34.88 -2.37
CA ILE A 950 -6.08 35.60 -2.10
C ILE A 950 -6.02 36.84 -2.99
N PRO A 951 -5.90 38.07 -2.43
CA PRO A 951 -5.92 38.37 -1.00
C PRO A 951 -7.34 38.27 -0.40
N ASN A 952 -7.42 38.03 0.92
CA ASN A 952 -8.67 37.71 1.64
C ASN A 952 -9.80 38.72 1.44
N GLU A 953 -9.48 40.01 1.23
CA GLU A 953 -10.47 41.06 0.99
C GLU A 953 -11.37 40.79 -0.23
N TRP A 954 -10.89 40.01 -1.20
CA TRP A 954 -11.66 39.66 -2.39
C TRP A 954 -12.75 38.64 -2.11
N ASP A 955 -12.66 37.85 -1.03
CA ASP A 955 -13.74 36.94 -0.64
C ASP A 955 -15.04 37.74 -0.35
N LYS A 956 -14.91 38.89 0.31
CA LYS A 956 -16.04 39.81 0.52
C LYS A 956 -16.49 40.47 -0.78
N LYS A 957 -15.56 40.96 -1.62
CA LYS A 957 -15.91 41.62 -2.90
C LYS A 957 -16.69 40.68 -3.83
N LEU A 958 -16.26 39.42 -3.97
CA LEU A 958 -16.97 38.38 -4.72
C LEU A 958 -18.32 38.05 -4.08
N GLY A 959 -18.38 38.03 -2.74
CA GLY A 959 -19.62 37.95 -1.99
C GLY A 959 -20.59 39.07 -2.40
N ASP A 960 -20.14 40.33 -2.42
CA ASP A 960 -20.95 41.49 -2.77
C ASP A 960 -21.47 41.45 -4.23
N LEU A 961 -20.75 40.79 -5.15
CA LEU A 961 -21.19 40.56 -6.53
C LEU A 961 -22.34 39.56 -6.63
N TRP A 962 -22.34 38.48 -5.84
CA TRP A 962 -23.41 37.47 -5.86
C TRP A 962 -24.73 38.04 -5.28
N LYS A 963 -25.66 38.38 -6.16
CA LYS A 963 -27.02 38.85 -5.79
C LYS A 963 -27.98 37.67 -5.69
N PHE A 964 -28.39 37.29 -4.48
CA PHE A 964 -29.28 36.14 -4.28
C PHE A 964 -30.58 36.25 -5.08
N LYS A 965 -30.90 35.17 -5.81
CA LYS A 965 -32.15 34.99 -6.57
C LYS A 965 -32.72 33.64 -6.19
N ARG A 966 -33.96 33.59 -5.70
CA ARG A 966 -34.62 32.30 -5.44
C ARG A 966 -35.13 31.73 -6.76
N LEU A 967 -34.70 30.51 -7.09
CA LEU A 967 -35.17 29.79 -8.29
C LEU A 967 -36.68 29.52 -8.30
N ILE A 968 -37.36 29.64 -7.15
CA ILE A 968 -38.82 29.44 -7.03
C ILE A 968 -39.61 30.46 -7.86
N ASP A 969 -39.07 31.67 -8.10
CA ASP A 969 -39.78 32.73 -8.82
C ASP A 969 -39.86 32.50 -10.35
N GLU A 970 -39.07 31.59 -10.93
CA GLU A 970 -39.15 31.23 -12.36
C GLU A 970 -40.01 29.97 -12.63
N SER A 971 -40.52 29.34 -11.57
CA SER A 971 -41.40 28.14 -11.66
C SER A 971 -42.89 28.46 -11.53
N LYS A 972 -43.22 29.72 -11.25
CA LYS A 972 -44.56 30.31 -11.38
C LYS A 972 -44.63 31.08 -12.69
#